data_AF-A0A9W8ETR8-F1
#
_entry.id   AF-A0A9W8ETR8-F1
#
_cell.length_a   1.000
_cell.length_b   1.000
_cell.length_c   1.000
_cell.angle_alpha   90.00
_cell.angle_beta   90.00
_cell.angle_gamma   90.00
#
_symmetry.space_group_name_H-M   'P 1'
#
loop_
_entity.id
_entity.type
_entity.pdbx_description
1 polymer ?
#
loop_
_entity_poly.entity_id
_entity_poly.type
_entity_poly.pdbx_seq_one_letter_code
_entity_poly.pdbx_strand_id
1 'polypeptide(L)'
;AFGELSTEGCIELAWIMGLIKHHNGLSPATGQHYIGWVDSKSNEPVQDADIKERYHEYILAHTGIRLIESELTGGYDPTKKMVLREVSIEHDMEPFEASADEAAAFKQSNGDKVDIWENGDSGSWSVRFLKGALIRVPAAVSADRLVAGLLPTGWNAERFGIPDDVVKQVDPVTLFTLVSTVEALVRSGITDPYELYQHIHISEIGNTVGCGVGGSSAIQDAFGNRQLDKDVKSDIMQEVFISTVQAWVNMLLISGSGPVKPSVGACATGVLSVDTAIEVIQSGKAKIMLAGGVDDFFEESSTEFAKMGATSNSVEELAMGREPSEMCRPCTSTRNGFMEGQGGGVAVLMSASTAIAIGAPIYGIIAMSSTATDKQGQSVPAPGQGMLTTARESDNTSQSRLLDIGYRKRNLELQLRTLDAWKQGELDELLDDASVDSGLIDNVETAYLRQRAALLDTWSTEFWKYNPNISPLRGSLAVWGLTADDIGMASFHGTSTQANDKNESEVINAQLTHIGRTPGHVVPVVCQKWLTGHAKGGAASLMLNGILQSLRTGLIPGNRNADNIAAELKQYEYPLYLSQTVQTTGIKAALLTSFGFGQVGGELLVLHPDYVLATLERSILEEYNKKLEARRSKSFRYWQDTLMDKHPFVQVKHSPPFTPDQEQSVYLDPLARAHFDSATKEYRF
;
A
#
# COMPACT_ATOMS: atom_id res chain seq x y z
N ALA A 1 8.40 -10.72 -12.96
CA ALA A 1 8.97 -12.08 -13.02
C ALA A 1 9.41 -12.47 -14.43
N PHE A 2 8.52 -12.51 -15.42
CA PHE A 2 8.83 -13.12 -16.73
C PHE A 2 9.47 -12.17 -17.75
N GLY A 3 9.23 -10.86 -17.65
CA GLY A 3 9.80 -9.86 -18.57
C GLY A 3 8.98 -9.67 -19.85
N GLU A 4 7.85 -10.37 -19.96
CA GLU A 4 6.85 -10.23 -21.00
C GLU A 4 5.45 -10.45 -20.40
N LEU A 5 4.43 -10.02 -21.14
CA LEU A 5 3.03 -10.23 -20.79
C LEU A 5 2.51 -11.53 -21.46
N SER A 6 1.77 -12.33 -20.70
CA SER A 6 0.94 -13.40 -21.28
C SER A 6 -0.25 -12.80 -22.04
N THR A 7 -1.04 -13.63 -22.71
CA THR A 7 -2.29 -13.19 -23.35
C THR A 7 -3.24 -12.58 -22.31
N GLU A 8 -3.40 -13.23 -21.16
CA GLU A 8 -4.24 -12.74 -20.06
C GLU A 8 -3.74 -11.41 -19.51
N GLY A 9 -2.42 -11.26 -19.34
CA GLY A 9 -1.81 -9.99 -18.91
C GLY A 9 -2.02 -8.86 -19.91
N CYS A 10 -1.95 -9.15 -21.22
CA CYS A 10 -2.28 -8.18 -22.27
C CYS A 10 -3.77 -7.81 -22.27
N ILE A 11 -4.68 -8.77 -22.08
CA ILE A 11 -6.13 -8.51 -21.99
C ILE A 11 -6.44 -7.63 -20.79
N GLU A 12 -5.89 -7.95 -19.63
CA GLU A 12 -6.08 -7.18 -18.40
C GLU A 12 -5.58 -5.73 -18.57
N LEU A 13 -4.36 -5.54 -19.08
CA LEU A 13 -3.84 -4.19 -19.33
C LEU A 13 -4.60 -3.45 -20.45
N ALA A 14 -4.99 -4.12 -21.52
CA ALA A 14 -5.81 -3.51 -22.57
C ALA A 14 -7.16 -3.03 -22.03
N TRP A 15 -7.78 -3.79 -21.11
CA TRP A 15 -9.00 -3.37 -20.42
C TRP A 15 -8.74 -2.19 -19.47
N ILE A 16 -7.69 -2.26 -18.63
CA ILE A 16 -7.31 -1.19 -17.69
C ILE A 16 -7.07 0.13 -18.43
N MET A 17 -6.31 0.10 -19.52
CA MET A 17 -5.97 1.25 -20.35
C MET A 17 -7.11 1.71 -21.26
N GLY A 18 -8.21 0.96 -21.27
CA GLY A 18 -9.38 1.30 -22.05
C GLY A 18 -9.26 1.13 -23.55
N LEU A 19 -8.33 0.30 -23.99
CA LEU A 19 -8.17 -0.06 -25.40
C LEU A 19 -9.30 -0.99 -25.86
N ILE A 20 -9.76 -1.85 -24.96
CA ILE A 20 -10.90 -2.74 -25.19
C ILE A 20 -12.00 -2.52 -24.15
N LYS A 21 -13.22 -2.89 -24.52
CA LYS A 21 -14.39 -3.00 -23.63
C LYS A 21 -15.22 -4.21 -24.04
N HIS A 22 -15.97 -4.77 -23.10
CA HIS A 22 -16.85 -5.87 -23.42
C HIS A 22 -18.11 -5.35 -24.13
N HIS A 23 -18.65 -6.16 -25.04
CA HIS A 23 -19.89 -5.88 -25.75
C HIS A 23 -20.76 -7.12 -25.74
N ASN A 24 -22.06 -6.93 -25.51
CA ASN A 24 -23.06 -7.99 -25.60
C ASN A 24 -24.33 -7.44 -26.24
N GLY A 25 -24.49 -7.68 -27.55
CA GLY A 25 -25.64 -7.22 -28.31
C GLY A 25 -25.32 -7.01 -29.78
N LEU A 26 -26.11 -6.19 -30.47
CA LEU A 26 -25.84 -5.81 -31.87
C LEU A 26 -24.56 -4.97 -31.94
N SER A 27 -23.57 -5.44 -32.68
CA SER A 27 -22.31 -4.70 -32.91
C SER A 27 -22.59 -3.44 -33.74
N PRO A 28 -22.19 -2.25 -33.27
CA PRO A 28 -22.32 -1.01 -34.06
C PRO A 28 -21.52 -1.03 -35.37
N ALA A 29 -20.41 -1.78 -35.41
CA ALA A 29 -19.53 -1.85 -36.57
C ALA A 29 -20.02 -2.82 -37.65
N THR A 30 -20.56 -3.98 -37.26
CA THR A 30 -20.93 -5.05 -38.22
C THR A 30 -22.44 -5.22 -38.41
N GLY A 31 -23.26 -4.67 -37.51
CA GLY A 31 -24.71 -4.88 -37.49
C GLY A 31 -25.15 -6.30 -37.08
N GLN A 32 -24.21 -7.18 -36.75
CA GLN A 32 -24.48 -8.56 -36.30
C GLN A 32 -24.44 -8.65 -34.78
N HIS A 33 -25.14 -9.63 -34.22
CA HIS A 33 -25.05 -9.92 -32.80
C HIS A 33 -23.65 -10.42 -32.46
N TYR A 34 -22.99 -9.80 -31.48
CA TYR A 34 -21.64 -10.12 -31.04
C TYR A 34 -21.56 -10.10 -29.52
N ILE A 35 -20.79 -11.04 -28.97
CA ILE A 35 -20.49 -11.13 -27.53
C ILE A 35 -18.98 -11.32 -27.40
N GLY A 36 -18.29 -10.39 -26.76
CA GLY A 36 -16.84 -10.43 -26.58
C GLY A 36 -16.22 -9.05 -26.52
N TRP A 37 -14.89 -8.98 -26.70
CA TRP A 37 -14.16 -7.71 -26.72
C TRP A 37 -14.40 -6.93 -28.01
N VAL A 38 -14.54 -5.62 -27.86
CA VAL A 38 -14.48 -4.66 -28.97
C VAL A 38 -13.42 -3.61 -28.69
N ASP A 39 -12.84 -3.06 -29.74
CA ASP A 39 -11.98 -1.88 -29.62
C ASP A 39 -12.80 -0.70 -29.11
N SER A 40 -12.32 -0.01 -28.08
CA SER A 40 -13.10 1.05 -27.43
C SER A 40 -13.36 2.25 -28.33
N LYS A 41 -12.49 2.50 -29.34
CA LYS A 41 -12.60 3.64 -30.26
C LYS A 41 -13.42 3.29 -31.49
N SER A 42 -13.09 2.19 -32.19
CA SER A 42 -13.76 1.81 -33.44
C SER A 42 -15.05 1.01 -33.21
N ASN A 43 -15.23 0.39 -32.04
CA ASN A 43 -16.27 -0.60 -31.74
C ASN A 43 -16.20 -1.85 -32.64
N GLU A 44 -15.08 -2.09 -33.31
CA GLU A 44 -14.85 -3.31 -34.07
C GLU A 44 -14.60 -4.50 -33.15
N PRO A 45 -15.14 -5.70 -33.46
CA PRO A 45 -14.82 -6.93 -32.75
C PRO A 45 -13.30 -7.22 -32.68
N VAL A 46 -12.86 -7.63 -31.49
CA VAL A 46 -11.48 -8.07 -31.22
C VAL A 46 -11.53 -9.44 -30.58
N GLN A 47 -10.80 -10.41 -31.13
CA GLN A 47 -10.64 -11.72 -30.51
C GLN A 47 -9.47 -11.71 -29.52
N ASP A 48 -9.57 -12.52 -28.47
CA ASP A 48 -8.53 -12.66 -27.42
C ASP A 48 -7.12 -12.91 -28.01
N ALA A 49 -7.03 -13.74 -29.04
CA ALA A 49 -5.78 -14.07 -29.73
C ALA A 49 -5.13 -12.85 -30.42
N ASP A 50 -5.92 -11.88 -30.86
CA ASP A 50 -5.45 -10.71 -31.59
C ASP A 50 -5.02 -9.57 -30.64
N ILE A 51 -5.45 -9.59 -29.37
CA ILE A 51 -5.23 -8.48 -28.43
C ILE A 51 -3.74 -8.21 -28.22
N LYS A 52 -2.93 -9.27 -28.07
CA LYS A 52 -1.48 -9.10 -27.91
C LYS A 52 -0.86 -8.49 -29.16
N GLU A 53 -1.19 -8.98 -30.36
CA GLU A 53 -0.64 -8.42 -31.59
C GLU A 53 -1.06 -6.95 -31.80
N ARG A 54 -2.32 -6.60 -31.49
CA ARG A 54 -2.87 -5.25 -31.74
C ARG A 54 -2.40 -4.19 -30.76
N TYR A 55 -2.28 -4.54 -29.47
CA TYR A 55 -2.14 -3.52 -28.42
C TYR A 55 -0.82 -3.60 -27.64
N HIS A 56 -0.03 -4.67 -27.79
CA HIS A 56 1.15 -4.88 -26.94
C HIS A 56 2.19 -3.76 -27.04
N GLU A 57 2.51 -3.28 -28.24
CA GLU A 57 3.46 -2.16 -28.41
C GLU A 57 2.97 -0.89 -27.71
N TYR A 58 1.69 -0.56 -27.86
CA TYR A 58 1.08 0.60 -27.18
C TYR A 58 1.08 0.42 -25.65
N ILE A 59 0.72 -0.77 -25.16
CA ILE A 59 0.73 -1.09 -23.73
C ILE A 59 2.12 -0.87 -23.13
N LEU A 60 3.17 -1.37 -23.80
CA LEU A 60 4.55 -1.22 -23.32
C LEU A 60 5.03 0.24 -23.37
N ALA A 61 4.66 1.00 -24.40
CA ALA A 61 5.04 2.40 -24.53
C ALA A 61 4.40 3.30 -23.46
N HIS A 62 3.22 2.92 -22.95
CA HIS A 62 2.40 3.72 -22.05
C HIS A 62 2.19 3.09 -20.66
N THR A 63 3.12 2.25 -20.21
CA THR A 63 3.11 1.62 -18.88
C THR A 63 4.49 1.69 -18.23
N GLY A 64 4.52 1.85 -16.91
CA GLY A 64 5.76 1.81 -16.12
C GLY A 64 6.56 3.12 -16.19
N ILE A 65 7.88 3.02 -16.07
CA ILE A 65 8.81 4.16 -16.08
C ILE A 65 8.96 4.69 -17.51
N ARG A 66 8.48 5.91 -17.74
CA ARG A 66 8.49 6.57 -19.07
C ARG A 66 8.49 8.09 -18.92
N LEU A 67 8.55 8.80 -20.05
CA LEU A 67 8.43 10.25 -20.07
C LEU A 67 7.12 10.70 -19.42
N ILE A 68 7.16 11.85 -18.74
CA ILE A 68 5.97 12.41 -18.08
C ILE A 68 4.94 12.78 -19.14
N GLU A 69 3.73 12.23 -18.98
CA GLU A 69 2.57 12.52 -19.82
C GLU A 69 1.70 13.56 -19.10
N SER A 70 1.61 14.77 -19.67
CA SER A 70 0.94 15.92 -19.04
C SER A 70 -0.54 15.66 -18.70
N GLU A 71 -1.19 14.82 -19.48
CA GLU A 71 -2.59 14.43 -19.34
C GLU A 71 -2.85 13.62 -18.06
N LEU A 72 -1.82 12.94 -17.53
CA LEU A 72 -1.90 12.15 -16.29
C LEU A 72 -1.51 12.95 -15.05
N THR A 73 -0.95 14.15 -15.22
CA THR A 73 -0.29 14.93 -14.16
C THR A 73 -0.86 16.34 -14.04
N GLY A 74 -2.17 16.51 -14.32
CA GLY A 74 -2.85 17.80 -14.17
C GLY A 74 -2.39 18.88 -15.16
N GLY A 75 -1.83 18.49 -16.31
CA GLY A 75 -1.28 19.40 -17.30
C GLY A 75 0.20 19.75 -17.09
N TYR A 76 0.89 19.08 -16.18
CA TYR A 76 2.31 19.33 -15.90
C TYR A 76 3.20 18.88 -17.07
N ASP A 77 3.86 19.85 -17.71
CA ASP A 77 4.93 19.65 -18.70
C ASP A 77 6.27 20.08 -18.09
N PRO A 78 7.19 19.15 -17.78
CA PRO A 78 8.48 19.49 -17.17
C PRO A 78 9.35 20.36 -18.07
N THR A 79 9.14 20.35 -19.40
CA THR A 79 9.91 21.18 -20.33
C THR A 79 9.48 22.65 -20.32
N LYS A 80 8.27 22.93 -19.83
CA LYS A 80 7.62 24.24 -19.77
C LYS A 80 7.00 24.52 -18.41
N LYS A 81 7.73 24.20 -17.35
CA LYS A 81 7.25 24.41 -15.98
C LYS A 81 6.91 25.89 -15.77
N MET A 82 5.68 26.18 -15.37
CA MET A 82 5.20 27.54 -15.17
C MET A 82 5.61 28.07 -13.79
N VAL A 83 6.19 29.26 -13.77
CA VAL A 83 6.50 30.00 -12.54
C VAL A 83 5.99 31.44 -12.65
N LEU A 84 5.69 32.04 -11.51
CA LEU A 84 5.37 33.46 -11.42
C LEU A 84 6.61 34.23 -10.95
N ARG A 85 7.09 35.15 -11.79
CA ARG A 85 8.19 36.04 -11.43
C ARG A 85 7.64 37.40 -11.03
N GLU A 86 7.99 37.85 -9.83
CA GLU A 86 7.68 39.20 -9.39
C GLU A 86 8.58 40.22 -10.10
N VAL A 87 7.98 41.24 -10.68
CA VAL A 87 8.66 42.33 -11.37
C VAL A 87 8.05 43.66 -10.94
N SER A 88 8.87 44.71 -10.89
CA SER A 88 8.39 46.07 -10.63
C SER A 88 8.09 46.80 -11.92
N ILE A 89 6.95 47.46 -11.98
CA ILE A 89 6.54 48.29 -13.10
C ILE A 89 7.45 49.53 -13.19
N GLU A 90 8.14 49.72 -14.31
CA GLU A 90 9.09 50.83 -14.49
C GLU A 90 8.42 52.14 -14.97
N HIS A 91 7.22 52.05 -15.54
CA HIS A 91 6.42 53.15 -16.09
C HIS A 91 4.94 52.90 -15.82
N ASP A 92 4.17 53.94 -15.55
CA ASP A 92 2.71 53.82 -15.36
C ASP A 92 2.07 53.07 -16.53
N MET A 93 1.30 52.03 -16.23
CA MET A 93 0.61 51.21 -17.23
C MET A 93 -0.53 51.99 -17.88
N GLU A 94 -1.00 51.50 -19.02
CA GLU A 94 -2.29 51.92 -19.57
C GLU A 94 -3.42 51.44 -18.64
N PRO A 95 -4.46 52.27 -18.43
CA PRO A 95 -5.62 51.84 -17.66
C PRO A 95 -6.39 50.72 -18.34
N PHE A 96 -6.97 49.84 -17.54
CA PHE A 96 -7.91 48.82 -18.01
C PHE A 96 -9.22 48.92 -17.22
N GLU A 97 -10.30 48.40 -17.81
CA GLU A 97 -11.61 48.38 -17.16
C GLU A 97 -11.75 47.20 -16.21
N ALA A 98 -12.37 47.44 -15.06
CA ALA A 98 -12.72 46.46 -14.05
C ALA A 98 -14.09 46.81 -13.42
N SER A 99 -14.65 45.87 -12.66
CA SER A 99 -15.79 46.17 -11.79
C SER A 99 -15.38 47.11 -10.64
N ALA A 100 -16.37 47.74 -10.00
CA ALA A 100 -16.12 48.60 -8.84
C ALA A 100 -15.42 47.82 -7.69
N ASP A 101 -15.84 46.58 -7.45
CA ASP A 101 -15.28 45.73 -6.39
C ASP A 101 -13.83 45.32 -6.69
N GLU A 102 -13.53 44.94 -7.94
CA GLU A 102 -12.16 44.61 -8.36
C GLU A 102 -11.24 45.83 -8.29
N ALA A 103 -11.70 47.00 -8.76
CA ALA A 103 -10.94 48.24 -8.68
C ALA A 103 -10.60 48.59 -7.23
N ALA A 104 -11.59 48.49 -6.33
CA ALA A 104 -11.39 48.69 -4.90
C ALA A 104 -10.39 47.68 -4.31
N ALA A 105 -10.46 46.40 -4.71
CA ALA A 105 -9.52 45.37 -4.27
C ALA A 105 -8.08 45.62 -4.75
N PHE A 106 -7.89 46.07 -5.99
CA PHE A 106 -6.58 46.49 -6.49
C PHE A 106 -6.05 47.70 -5.71
N LYS A 107 -6.90 48.70 -5.44
CA LYS A 107 -6.51 49.87 -4.64
C LYS A 107 -6.13 49.51 -3.21
N GLN A 108 -6.88 48.61 -2.58
CA GLN A 108 -6.59 48.13 -1.23
C GLN A 108 -5.24 47.39 -1.17
N SER A 109 -4.93 46.57 -2.16
CA SER A 109 -3.70 45.77 -2.19
C SER A 109 -2.44 46.58 -2.58
N ASN A 110 -2.58 47.59 -3.44
CA ASN A 110 -1.44 48.33 -4.01
C ASN A 110 -1.28 49.77 -3.49
N GLY A 111 -2.27 50.30 -2.76
CA GLY A 111 -2.22 51.61 -2.12
C GLY A 111 -1.96 52.74 -3.12
N ASP A 112 -0.92 53.54 -2.87
CA ASP A 112 -0.56 54.68 -3.71
C ASP A 112 0.04 54.30 -5.07
N LYS A 113 0.27 53.00 -5.32
CA LYS A 113 0.86 52.50 -6.57
C LYS A 113 -0.18 52.09 -7.61
N VAL A 114 -1.46 52.40 -7.38
CA VAL A 114 -2.54 52.19 -8.34
C VAL A 114 -3.55 53.33 -8.24
N ASP A 115 -3.98 53.85 -9.37
CA ASP A 115 -5.09 54.80 -9.45
C ASP A 115 -6.34 54.08 -9.93
N ILE A 116 -7.49 54.46 -9.36
CA ILE A 116 -8.81 53.96 -9.78
C ILE A 116 -9.78 55.13 -9.94
N TRP A 117 -10.66 55.06 -10.93
CA TRP A 117 -11.72 56.05 -11.16
C TRP A 117 -12.91 55.45 -11.89
N GLU A 118 -14.10 56.00 -11.67
CA GLU A 118 -15.34 55.58 -12.32
C GLU A 118 -15.43 56.13 -13.75
N ASN A 119 -15.87 55.27 -14.69
CA ASN A 119 -16.03 55.60 -16.11
C ASN A 119 -17.46 56.06 -16.41
N GLY A 120 -17.78 57.30 -16.06
CA GLY A 120 -19.08 57.93 -16.37
C GLY A 120 -20.29 57.08 -15.92
N ASP A 121 -21.40 57.14 -16.67
CA ASP A 121 -22.67 56.49 -16.29
C ASP A 121 -22.71 54.96 -16.48
N SER A 122 -21.60 54.34 -16.89
CA SER A 122 -21.55 52.90 -17.24
C SER A 122 -21.42 51.97 -16.02
N GLY A 123 -21.03 52.51 -14.86
CA GLY A 123 -20.72 51.72 -13.66
C GLY A 123 -19.43 50.91 -13.74
N SER A 124 -18.66 51.00 -14.85
CA SER A 124 -17.32 50.41 -14.95
C SER A 124 -16.27 51.33 -14.32
N TRP A 125 -15.18 50.75 -13.83
CA TRP A 125 -14.07 51.48 -13.22
C TRP A 125 -12.81 51.27 -14.04
N SER A 126 -12.00 52.31 -14.18
CA SER A 126 -10.65 52.20 -14.73
C SER A 126 -9.65 51.97 -13.60
N VAL A 127 -8.69 51.08 -13.84
CA VAL A 127 -7.58 50.75 -12.93
C VAL A 127 -6.27 51.00 -13.65
N ARG A 128 -5.37 51.77 -13.04
CA ARG A 128 -4.05 52.08 -13.60
C ARG A 128 -2.95 51.79 -12.59
N PHE A 129 -2.15 50.76 -12.83
CA PHE A 129 -0.96 50.50 -12.02
C PHE A 129 0.14 51.51 -12.36
N LEU A 130 0.71 52.13 -11.32
CA LEU A 130 1.72 53.17 -11.44
C LEU A 130 3.13 52.59 -11.32
N LYS A 131 4.13 53.39 -11.71
CA LYS A 131 5.54 53.06 -11.50
C LYS A 131 5.81 52.63 -10.06
N GLY A 132 6.50 51.50 -9.91
CA GLY A 132 6.85 50.92 -8.62
C GLY A 132 5.82 49.92 -8.07
N ALA A 133 4.65 49.76 -8.70
CA ALA A 133 3.76 48.63 -8.44
C ALA A 133 4.46 47.30 -8.73
N LEU A 134 4.11 46.26 -7.99
CA LEU A 134 4.64 44.91 -8.16
C LEU A 134 3.59 44.07 -8.89
N ILE A 135 4.01 43.41 -9.96
CA ILE A 135 3.17 42.45 -10.68
C ILE A 135 3.90 41.11 -10.75
N ARG A 136 3.12 40.03 -10.91
CA ARG A 136 3.64 38.68 -11.10
C ARG A 136 3.38 38.28 -12.54
N VAL A 137 4.45 38.00 -13.28
CA VAL A 137 4.38 37.65 -14.70
C VAL A 137 4.68 36.15 -14.85
N PRO A 138 3.84 35.38 -15.57
CA PRO A 138 4.13 34.00 -15.89
C PRO A 138 5.40 33.88 -16.74
N ALA A 139 6.28 32.97 -16.35
CA ALA A 139 7.48 32.60 -17.08
C ALA A 139 7.61 31.08 -17.11
N ALA A 140 8.21 30.54 -18.16
CA ALA A 140 8.54 29.13 -18.24
C ALA A 140 9.99 28.89 -17.79
N VAL A 141 10.20 27.83 -17.04
CA VAL A 141 11.52 27.28 -16.71
C VAL A 141 11.55 25.81 -17.08
N SER A 142 12.68 25.33 -17.60
CA SER A 142 12.83 23.90 -17.86
C SER A 142 13.21 23.18 -16.57
N ALA A 143 12.49 22.10 -16.27
CA ALA A 143 12.90 21.11 -15.30
C ALA A 143 13.78 20.05 -16.00
N ASP A 144 14.59 19.36 -15.20
CA ASP A 144 15.55 18.35 -15.62
C ASP A 144 15.12 16.92 -15.22
N ARG A 145 13.92 16.78 -14.65
CA ARG A 145 13.26 15.50 -14.31
C ARG A 145 12.11 15.31 -15.30
N LEU A 146 12.36 14.50 -16.32
CA LEU A 146 11.46 14.31 -17.46
C LEU A 146 10.73 12.97 -17.44
N VAL A 147 11.09 12.08 -16.51
CA VAL A 147 10.67 10.68 -16.45
C VAL A 147 10.07 10.39 -15.08
N ALA A 148 9.03 9.56 -15.05
CA ALA A 148 8.39 9.07 -13.82
C ALA A 148 7.80 7.67 -14.03
N GLY A 149 7.58 6.95 -12.93
CA GLY A 149 6.77 5.72 -12.89
C GLY A 149 5.29 6.06 -12.77
N LEU A 150 4.58 6.09 -13.90
CA LEU A 150 3.17 6.49 -13.96
C LEU A 150 2.27 5.27 -14.10
N LEU A 151 1.03 5.38 -13.59
CA LEU A 151 -0.03 4.41 -13.91
C LEU A 151 -0.20 4.26 -15.42
N PRO A 152 -0.67 3.11 -15.93
CA PRO A 152 -0.89 2.92 -17.37
C PRO A 152 -1.81 4.00 -17.94
N THR A 153 -1.43 4.59 -19.07
CA THR A 153 -2.23 5.63 -19.73
C THR A 153 -3.61 5.07 -20.10
N GLY A 154 -4.67 5.80 -19.75
CA GLY A 154 -6.05 5.37 -19.94
C GLY A 154 -6.67 4.65 -18.73
N TRP A 155 -5.90 4.41 -17.66
CA TRP A 155 -6.47 4.03 -16.36
C TRP A 155 -7.54 5.05 -15.94
N ASN A 156 -8.71 4.56 -15.54
CA ASN A 156 -9.84 5.41 -15.15
C ASN A 156 -10.65 4.74 -14.03
N ALA A 157 -10.88 5.46 -12.92
CA ALA A 157 -11.67 5.01 -11.78
C ALA A 157 -13.12 4.64 -12.11
N GLU A 158 -13.76 5.34 -13.04
CA GLU A 158 -15.14 5.05 -13.50
C GLU A 158 -15.22 3.70 -14.20
N ARG A 159 -14.17 3.27 -14.90
CA ARG A 159 -14.11 1.94 -15.52
C ARG A 159 -14.11 0.84 -14.46
N PHE A 160 -13.48 1.09 -13.32
CA PHE A 160 -13.59 0.23 -12.15
C PHE A 160 -14.93 0.39 -11.43
N GLY A 161 -15.80 1.31 -11.84
CA GLY A 161 -17.15 1.47 -11.30
C GLY A 161 -17.28 2.48 -10.16
N ILE A 162 -16.25 3.29 -9.91
CA ILE A 162 -16.37 4.41 -8.98
C ILE A 162 -17.28 5.48 -9.62
N PRO A 163 -18.36 5.92 -8.94
CA PRO A 163 -19.28 6.91 -9.48
C PRO A 163 -18.61 8.25 -9.83
N ASP A 164 -19.07 8.91 -10.89
CA ASP A 164 -18.53 10.18 -11.40
C ASP A 164 -18.54 11.31 -10.35
N ASP A 165 -19.57 11.38 -9.50
CA ASP A 165 -19.63 12.33 -8.39
C ASP A 165 -18.52 12.10 -7.36
N VAL A 166 -18.20 10.82 -7.06
CA VAL A 166 -17.06 10.48 -6.20
C VAL A 166 -15.74 10.81 -6.88
N VAL A 167 -15.57 10.46 -8.15
CA VAL A 167 -14.36 10.77 -8.94
C VAL A 167 -14.10 12.27 -8.97
N LYS A 168 -15.15 13.07 -9.14
CA LYS A 168 -15.05 14.53 -9.12
C LYS A 168 -14.82 15.08 -7.74
N GLN A 169 -15.24 14.41 -6.67
CA GLN A 169 -15.11 14.91 -5.29
C GLN A 169 -13.70 14.71 -4.72
N VAL A 170 -13.14 13.50 -4.86
CA VAL A 170 -11.96 13.06 -4.11
C VAL A 170 -10.64 13.34 -4.83
N ASP A 171 -9.53 13.32 -4.08
CA ASP A 171 -8.18 13.35 -4.67
C ASP A 171 -7.83 12.03 -5.42
N PRO A 172 -7.05 12.05 -6.52
CA PRO A 172 -6.65 10.84 -7.25
C PRO A 172 -6.05 9.73 -6.37
N VAL A 173 -5.29 10.06 -5.32
CA VAL A 173 -4.72 9.05 -4.41
C VAL A 173 -5.80 8.22 -3.70
N THR A 174 -6.96 8.82 -3.44
CA THR A 174 -8.15 8.14 -2.87
C THR A 174 -8.72 7.14 -3.88
N LEU A 175 -8.75 7.47 -5.17
CA LEU A 175 -9.24 6.57 -6.21
C LEU A 175 -8.40 5.30 -6.31
N PHE A 176 -7.07 5.43 -6.26
CA PHE A 176 -6.16 4.28 -6.25
C PHE A 176 -6.39 3.42 -5.01
N THR A 177 -6.67 4.05 -3.87
CA THR A 177 -6.91 3.36 -2.59
C THR A 177 -8.21 2.58 -2.60
N LEU A 178 -9.28 3.14 -3.17
CA LEU A 178 -10.57 2.46 -3.30
C LEU A 178 -10.44 1.20 -4.17
N VAL A 179 -9.84 1.33 -5.36
CA VAL A 179 -9.61 0.20 -6.26
C VAL A 179 -8.71 -0.84 -5.60
N SER A 180 -7.59 -0.42 -5.00
CA SER A 180 -6.65 -1.33 -4.32
C SER A 180 -7.29 -2.06 -3.14
N THR A 181 -8.19 -1.40 -2.39
CA THR A 181 -8.89 -2.02 -1.27
C THR A 181 -9.85 -3.10 -1.75
N VAL A 182 -10.64 -2.81 -2.80
CA VAL A 182 -11.55 -3.81 -3.37
C VAL A 182 -10.76 -4.97 -3.96
N GLU A 183 -9.66 -4.71 -4.66
CA GLU A 183 -8.79 -5.78 -5.15
C GLU A 183 -8.24 -6.63 -4.01
N ALA A 184 -7.77 -6.03 -2.92
CA ALA A 184 -7.28 -6.76 -1.75
C ALA A 184 -8.36 -7.64 -1.10
N LEU A 185 -9.59 -7.12 -0.97
CA LEU A 185 -10.75 -7.86 -0.43
C LEU A 185 -11.16 -9.02 -1.34
N VAL A 186 -11.29 -8.78 -2.66
CA VAL A 186 -11.63 -9.82 -3.63
C VAL A 186 -10.54 -10.89 -3.67
N ARG A 187 -9.25 -10.51 -3.65
CA ARG A 187 -8.13 -11.46 -3.53
C ARG A 187 -8.15 -12.22 -2.20
N SER A 188 -8.78 -11.68 -1.16
CA SER A 188 -9.00 -12.32 0.13
C SER A 188 -10.29 -13.14 0.20
N GLY A 189 -10.97 -13.39 -0.93
CA GLY A 189 -12.19 -14.20 -0.94
C GLY A 189 -13.43 -13.46 -0.44
N ILE A 190 -13.38 -12.13 -0.34
CA ILE A 190 -14.44 -11.27 0.20
C ILE A 190 -14.94 -10.39 -0.94
N THR A 191 -16.06 -10.77 -1.54
CA THR A 191 -16.67 -10.05 -2.67
C THR A 191 -17.69 -9.01 -2.22
N ASP A 192 -18.22 -9.15 -1.00
CA ASP A 192 -19.00 -8.12 -0.31
C ASP A 192 -18.37 -7.90 1.07
N PRO A 193 -17.85 -6.70 1.38
CA PRO A 193 -17.23 -6.42 2.67
C PRO A 193 -18.15 -6.70 3.87
N TYR A 194 -19.47 -6.53 3.71
CA TYR A 194 -20.42 -6.73 4.82
C TYR A 194 -20.59 -8.21 5.20
N GLU A 195 -20.14 -9.16 4.37
CA GLU A 195 -20.07 -10.59 4.75
C GLU A 195 -19.24 -10.79 6.01
N LEU A 196 -18.23 -9.95 6.24
CA LEU A 196 -17.37 -10.04 7.43
C LEU A 196 -18.18 -9.92 8.73
N TYR A 197 -19.26 -9.14 8.73
CA TYR A 197 -20.11 -8.93 9.91
C TYR A 197 -20.95 -10.16 10.29
N GLN A 198 -20.98 -11.21 9.46
CA GLN A 198 -21.49 -12.51 9.88
C GLN A 198 -20.56 -13.21 10.89
N HIS A 199 -19.27 -12.86 10.87
CA HIS A 199 -18.23 -13.56 11.61
C HIS A 199 -17.67 -12.72 12.76
N ILE A 200 -17.55 -11.41 12.55
CA ILE A 200 -16.94 -10.49 13.50
C ILE A 200 -17.88 -9.34 13.85
N HIS A 201 -17.65 -8.70 14.99
CA HIS A 201 -18.38 -7.50 15.37
C HIS A 201 -17.92 -6.30 14.51
N ILE A 202 -18.79 -5.30 14.34
CA ILE A 202 -18.50 -4.15 13.48
C ILE A 202 -17.32 -3.30 13.98
N SER A 203 -17.01 -3.36 15.27
CA SER A 203 -15.85 -2.72 15.88
C SER A 203 -14.53 -3.45 15.64
N GLU A 204 -14.53 -4.65 15.05
CA GLU A 204 -13.34 -5.51 14.93
C GLU A 204 -12.71 -5.49 13.53
N ILE A 205 -13.14 -4.57 12.67
CA ILE A 205 -12.49 -4.25 11.40
C ILE A 205 -11.96 -2.83 11.42
N GLY A 206 -10.67 -2.67 11.16
CA GLY A 206 -10.00 -1.37 11.20
C GLY A 206 -9.18 -1.06 9.94
N ASN A 207 -8.61 0.14 9.92
CA ASN A 207 -7.81 0.64 8.81
C ASN A 207 -6.58 1.40 9.31
N THR A 208 -5.43 1.10 8.73
CA THR A 208 -4.15 1.79 8.95
C THR A 208 -3.53 2.30 7.66
N VAL A 209 -4.22 2.18 6.52
CA VAL A 209 -3.70 2.62 5.21
C VAL A 209 -3.30 4.08 5.30
N GLY A 210 -2.09 4.37 4.83
CA GLY A 210 -1.47 5.69 4.93
C GLY A 210 -0.94 6.21 3.61
N CYS A 211 -0.46 7.44 3.63
CA CYS A 211 0.30 8.05 2.55
C CYS A 211 1.43 8.91 3.12
N GLY A 212 2.44 9.18 2.29
CA GLY A 212 3.56 10.02 2.68
C GLY A 212 3.20 11.51 2.64
N VAL A 213 2.46 11.94 1.62
CA VAL A 213 2.18 13.37 1.38
C VAL A 213 0.71 13.74 1.61
N GLY A 214 -0.24 12.87 1.28
CA GLY A 214 -1.68 13.21 1.30
C GLY A 214 -2.25 13.38 -0.10
N GLY A 215 -3.35 14.13 -0.21
CA GLY A 215 -3.96 14.45 -1.49
C GLY A 215 -3.15 15.49 -2.26
N SER A 216 -2.36 15.03 -3.23
CA SER A 216 -1.42 15.86 -3.99
C SER A 216 -2.12 16.92 -4.85
N SER A 217 -3.19 16.56 -5.54
CA SER A 217 -3.98 17.50 -6.35
C SER A 217 -4.72 18.49 -5.45
N ALA A 218 -5.25 18.01 -4.32
CA ALA A 218 -5.92 18.86 -3.34
C ALA A 218 -4.96 19.89 -2.71
N ILE A 219 -3.69 19.53 -2.49
CA ILE A 219 -2.65 20.47 -2.04
C ILE A 219 -2.42 21.56 -3.08
N GLN A 220 -2.28 21.20 -4.36
CA GLN A 220 -2.10 22.16 -5.45
C GLN A 220 -3.30 23.11 -5.55
N ASP A 221 -4.52 22.59 -5.39
CA ASP A 221 -5.73 23.40 -5.40
C ASP A 221 -5.82 24.36 -4.22
N ALA A 222 -5.60 23.85 -3.00
CA ALA A 222 -5.74 24.61 -1.77
C ALA A 222 -4.70 25.74 -1.64
N PHE A 223 -3.46 25.52 -2.08
CA PHE A 223 -2.36 26.47 -1.90
C PHE A 223 -1.96 27.19 -3.18
N GLY A 224 -1.98 26.52 -4.32
CA GLY A 224 -1.60 27.09 -5.62
C GLY A 224 -2.77 27.79 -6.29
N ASN A 225 -3.80 27.03 -6.67
CA ASN A 225 -4.92 27.56 -7.46
C ASN A 225 -5.75 28.59 -6.68
N ARG A 226 -5.97 28.37 -5.37
CA ARG A 226 -6.65 29.35 -4.51
C ARG A 226 -5.88 30.67 -4.36
N GLN A 227 -4.55 30.62 -4.34
CA GLN A 227 -3.72 31.84 -4.32
C GLN A 227 -3.86 32.66 -5.61
N LEU A 228 -4.19 32.00 -6.72
CA LEU A 228 -4.47 32.62 -8.02
C LEU A 228 -5.94 33.00 -8.21
N ASP A 229 -6.75 32.91 -7.15
CA ASP A 229 -8.20 33.16 -7.18
C ASP A 229 -8.95 32.32 -8.22
N LYS A 230 -8.45 31.11 -8.51
CA LYS A 230 -9.18 30.15 -9.34
C LYS A 230 -10.31 29.51 -8.54
N ASP A 231 -11.36 29.14 -9.25
CA ASP A 231 -12.45 28.36 -8.67
C ASP A 231 -11.94 27.00 -8.19
N VAL A 232 -12.17 26.71 -6.92
CA VAL A 232 -11.73 25.50 -6.22
C VAL A 232 -12.85 25.14 -5.27
N LYS A 233 -13.12 23.83 -5.12
CA LYS A 233 -14.17 23.32 -4.23
C LYS A 233 -14.08 23.93 -2.82
N SER A 234 -15.23 24.23 -2.23
CA SER A 234 -15.29 24.85 -0.90
C SER A 234 -14.71 23.97 0.20
N ASP A 235 -14.76 22.65 0.03
CA ASP A 235 -14.34 21.62 0.99
C ASP A 235 -12.98 20.98 0.66
N ILE A 236 -12.21 21.55 -0.29
CA ILE A 236 -10.93 20.98 -0.77
C ILE A 236 -9.94 20.63 0.34
N MET A 237 -9.98 21.37 1.46
CA MET A 237 -9.10 21.13 2.61
C MET A 237 -9.25 19.72 3.18
N GLN A 238 -10.43 19.10 3.11
CA GLN A 238 -10.61 17.75 3.64
C GLN A 238 -9.83 16.71 2.81
N GLU A 239 -9.69 16.93 1.50
CA GLU A 239 -9.02 16.00 0.58
C GLU A 239 -7.48 16.11 0.65
N VAL A 240 -6.95 17.16 1.27
CA VAL A 240 -5.51 17.27 1.58
C VAL A 240 -5.09 16.26 2.64
N PHE A 241 -5.97 15.92 3.59
CA PHE A 241 -5.60 15.13 4.75
C PHE A 241 -5.29 13.67 4.40
N ILE A 242 -4.16 13.18 4.91
CA ILE A 242 -3.73 11.78 4.80
C ILE A 242 -4.81 10.82 5.33
N SER A 243 -5.53 11.21 6.38
CA SER A 243 -6.60 10.40 6.98
C SER A 243 -7.81 10.22 6.07
N THR A 244 -8.08 11.17 5.16
CA THR A 244 -9.27 11.15 4.30
C THR A 244 -9.20 10.03 3.27
N VAL A 245 -8.00 9.70 2.80
CA VAL A 245 -7.73 8.60 1.85
C VAL A 245 -8.34 7.28 2.34
N GLN A 246 -8.12 6.93 3.62
CA GLN A 246 -8.72 5.74 4.22
C GLN A 246 -10.15 5.95 4.75
N ALA A 247 -10.57 7.20 5.00
CA ALA A 247 -11.93 7.50 5.46
C ALA A 247 -12.95 7.17 4.37
N TRP A 248 -12.65 7.53 3.11
CA TRP A 248 -13.49 7.18 1.96
C TRP A 248 -13.68 5.67 1.79
N VAL A 249 -12.67 4.85 2.10
CA VAL A 249 -12.82 3.38 2.14
C VAL A 249 -13.88 2.96 3.15
N ASN A 250 -13.88 3.55 4.35
CA ASN A 250 -14.90 3.22 5.34
C ASN A 250 -16.30 3.69 4.91
N MET A 251 -16.40 4.92 4.41
CA MET A 251 -17.67 5.52 4.02
C MET A 251 -18.32 4.84 2.81
N LEU A 252 -17.52 4.35 1.85
CA LEU A 252 -18.03 3.78 0.61
C LEU A 252 -18.07 2.26 0.57
N LEU A 253 -17.29 1.55 1.40
CA LEU A 253 -17.13 0.09 1.28
C LEU A 253 -17.35 -0.67 2.59
N ILE A 254 -16.67 -0.25 3.66
CA ILE A 254 -16.56 -1.08 4.87
C ILE A 254 -17.70 -0.81 5.85
N SER A 255 -18.04 0.44 6.11
CA SER A 255 -18.97 0.85 7.18
C SER A 255 -18.63 0.22 8.54
N GLY A 256 -17.34 0.11 8.85
CA GLY A 256 -16.85 -0.39 10.12
C GLY A 256 -16.81 0.69 11.20
N SER A 257 -16.86 0.25 12.45
CA SER A 257 -16.72 1.10 13.64
C SER A 257 -15.50 0.68 14.48
N GLY A 258 -14.49 0.10 13.81
CA GLY A 258 -13.26 -0.35 14.44
C GLY A 258 -12.12 0.67 14.39
N PRO A 259 -10.89 0.25 14.75
CA PRO A 259 -9.75 1.16 14.89
C PRO A 259 -9.37 1.86 13.58
N VAL A 260 -9.14 3.17 13.66
CA VAL A 260 -8.64 4.00 12.55
C VAL A 260 -7.32 4.65 12.96
N LYS A 261 -6.22 4.33 12.26
CA LYS A 261 -4.87 4.83 12.58
C LYS A 261 -4.08 5.13 11.30
N PRO A 262 -4.33 6.29 10.65
CA PRO A 262 -3.60 6.66 9.42
C PRO A 262 -2.10 6.74 9.70
N SER A 263 -1.30 6.11 8.86
CA SER A 263 0.15 6.02 9.05
C SER A 263 0.88 7.02 8.15
N VAL A 264 1.95 7.63 8.68
CA VAL A 264 2.84 8.52 7.91
C VAL A 264 4.28 8.19 8.28
N GLY A 265 5.00 7.61 7.33
CA GLY A 265 6.39 7.18 7.50
C GLY A 265 7.25 7.54 6.28
N ALA A 266 6.87 8.59 5.54
CA ALA A 266 7.43 8.92 4.23
C ALA A 266 7.49 7.66 3.33
N CYS A 267 8.66 7.32 2.79
CA CYS A 267 8.88 6.14 1.94
C CYS A 267 8.64 4.78 2.64
N ALA A 268 8.60 4.75 3.98
CA ALA A 268 8.37 3.54 4.77
C ALA A 268 6.93 3.43 5.31
N THR A 269 6.01 4.30 4.87
CA THR A 269 4.61 4.31 5.32
C THR A 269 3.94 2.94 5.22
N GLY A 270 4.12 2.20 4.12
CA GLY A 270 3.52 0.87 3.99
C GLY A 270 3.97 -0.14 5.06
N VAL A 271 5.25 -0.12 5.48
CA VAL A 271 5.70 -1.00 6.58
C VAL A 271 5.15 -0.53 7.92
N LEU A 272 5.20 0.77 8.20
CA LEU A 272 4.63 1.35 9.44
C LEU A 272 3.13 1.04 9.58
N SER A 273 2.40 1.07 8.46
CA SER A 273 0.98 0.72 8.41
C SER A 273 0.73 -0.75 8.75
N VAL A 274 1.55 -1.67 8.23
CA VAL A 274 1.50 -3.11 8.54
C VAL A 274 1.87 -3.37 10.00
N ASP A 275 2.93 -2.73 10.51
CA ASP A 275 3.37 -2.82 11.90
C ASP A 275 2.26 -2.39 12.86
N THR A 276 1.67 -1.20 12.62
CA THR A 276 0.55 -0.68 13.40
C THR A 276 -0.67 -1.61 13.36
N ALA A 277 -0.98 -2.18 12.20
CA ALA A 277 -2.10 -3.11 12.06
C ALA A 277 -1.88 -4.40 12.87
N ILE A 278 -0.66 -4.94 12.87
CA ILE A 278 -0.28 -6.12 13.66
C ILE A 278 -0.44 -5.83 15.16
N GLU A 279 0.03 -4.68 15.65
CA GLU A 279 -0.16 -4.28 17.05
C GLU A 279 -1.65 -4.15 17.43
N VAL A 280 -2.49 -3.61 16.52
CA VAL A 280 -3.94 -3.52 16.76
C VAL A 280 -4.55 -4.91 16.88
N ILE A 281 -4.21 -5.84 15.97
CA ILE A 281 -4.71 -7.22 16.02
C ILE A 281 -4.24 -7.94 17.28
N GLN A 282 -2.95 -7.84 17.61
CA GLN A 282 -2.37 -8.46 18.81
C GLN A 282 -2.97 -7.89 20.11
N SER A 283 -3.36 -6.62 20.12
CA SER A 283 -4.03 -5.99 21.27
C SER A 283 -5.49 -6.43 21.46
N GLY A 284 -6.06 -7.19 20.51
CA GLY A 284 -7.47 -7.62 20.53
C GLY A 284 -8.47 -6.53 20.14
N LYS A 285 -8.01 -5.35 19.69
CA LYS A 285 -8.88 -4.25 19.25
C LYS A 285 -9.53 -4.49 17.89
N ALA A 286 -8.94 -5.35 17.06
CA ALA A 286 -9.50 -5.76 15.79
C ALA A 286 -9.10 -7.20 15.45
N LYS A 287 -9.88 -7.85 14.60
CA LYS A 287 -9.57 -9.15 14.01
C LYS A 287 -9.11 -9.04 12.56
N ILE A 288 -9.51 -7.96 11.89
CA ILE A 288 -9.21 -7.67 10.49
C ILE A 288 -8.73 -6.23 10.38
N MET A 289 -7.63 -6.01 9.67
CA MET A 289 -7.10 -4.67 9.40
C MET A 289 -6.80 -4.53 7.91
N LEU A 290 -7.24 -3.42 7.32
CA LEU A 290 -6.72 -2.94 6.04
C LEU A 290 -5.41 -2.18 6.31
N ALA A 291 -4.32 -2.57 5.65
CA ALA A 291 -3.00 -2.00 5.88
C ALA A 291 -2.24 -1.80 4.57
N GLY A 292 -1.37 -0.79 4.52
CA GLY A 292 -0.54 -0.49 3.37
C GLY A 292 -0.26 1.00 3.22
N GLY A 293 0.34 1.36 2.09
CA GLY A 293 0.55 2.74 1.69
C GLY A 293 0.18 2.97 0.23
N VAL A 294 -0.10 4.22 -0.07
CA VAL A 294 -0.30 4.79 -1.41
C VAL A 294 0.34 6.16 -1.45
N ASP A 295 0.76 6.63 -2.62
CA ASP A 295 1.08 8.05 -2.84
C ASP A 295 0.94 8.38 -4.32
N ASP A 296 0.71 9.65 -4.63
CA ASP A 296 0.61 10.16 -5.99
C ASP A 296 1.86 10.93 -6.44
N PHE A 297 2.01 11.13 -7.75
CA PHE A 297 3.05 11.95 -8.38
C PHE A 297 2.47 13.30 -8.81
N PHE A 298 3.18 14.41 -8.52
CA PHE A 298 2.75 15.74 -8.91
C PHE A 298 3.93 16.71 -9.11
N GLU A 299 3.67 17.87 -9.71
CA GLU A 299 4.69 18.84 -10.13
C GLU A 299 5.60 19.31 -8.98
N GLU A 300 5.00 19.67 -7.85
CA GLU A 300 5.73 20.22 -6.72
C GLU A 300 6.60 19.14 -6.07
N SER A 301 6.14 17.89 -5.93
CA SER A 301 6.99 16.81 -5.39
C SER A 301 8.20 16.56 -6.29
N SER A 302 7.99 16.48 -7.60
CA SER A 302 9.06 16.25 -8.57
C SER A 302 10.14 17.33 -8.48
N THR A 303 9.71 18.59 -8.36
CA THR A 303 10.61 19.75 -8.21
C THR A 303 11.38 19.70 -6.89
N GLU A 304 10.71 19.45 -5.78
CA GLU A 304 11.35 19.53 -4.47
C GLU A 304 12.29 18.33 -4.23
N PHE A 305 11.94 17.12 -4.67
CA PHE A 305 12.87 15.99 -4.64
C PHE A 305 14.09 16.20 -5.54
N ALA A 306 13.92 16.86 -6.69
CA ALA A 306 15.02 17.27 -7.55
C ALA A 306 15.98 18.25 -6.84
N LYS A 307 15.44 19.27 -6.17
CA LYS A 307 16.25 20.23 -5.38
C LYS A 307 16.96 19.60 -4.19
N MET A 308 16.40 18.54 -3.62
CA MET A 308 17.05 17.74 -2.59
C MET A 308 18.19 16.85 -3.12
N GLY A 309 18.37 16.76 -4.44
CA GLY A 309 19.32 15.85 -5.07
C GLY A 309 18.97 14.38 -4.89
N ALA A 310 17.68 14.06 -4.69
CA ALA A 310 17.23 12.71 -4.37
C ALA A 310 16.82 11.90 -5.62
N THR A 311 16.23 12.58 -6.62
CA THR A 311 15.79 11.96 -7.88
C THR A 311 16.85 12.01 -8.96
N SER A 312 16.85 10.98 -9.82
CA SER A 312 17.71 10.92 -11.00
C SER A 312 17.47 12.11 -11.94
N ASN A 313 18.55 12.73 -12.41
CA ASN A 313 18.47 13.80 -13.42
C ASN A 313 18.28 13.18 -14.81
N SER A 314 17.07 13.22 -15.37
CA SER A 314 16.75 12.58 -16.64
C SER A 314 17.55 13.15 -17.82
N VAL A 315 17.93 14.44 -17.79
CA VAL A 315 18.73 15.06 -18.85
C VAL A 315 20.16 14.51 -18.85
N GLU A 316 20.76 14.35 -17.68
CA GLU A 316 22.08 13.72 -17.54
C GLU A 316 22.04 12.25 -17.95
N GLU A 317 21.00 11.52 -17.55
CA GLU A 317 20.81 10.11 -17.89
C GLU A 317 20.71 9.90 -19.42
N LEU A 318 19.89 10.71 -20.10
CA LEU A 318 19.79 10.70 -21.56
C LEU A 318 21.13 11.05 -22.22
N ALA A 319 21.88 12.02 -21.67
CA ALA A 319 23.20 12.38 -22.16
C ALA A 319 24.23 11.23 -22.00
N MET A 320 24.03 10.34 -21.03
CA MET A 320 24.79 9.09 -20.87
C MET A 320 24.28 7.94 -21.74
N GLY A 321 23.25 8.17 -22.57
CA GLY A 321 22.66 7.17 -23.46
C GLY A 321 21.70 6.21 -22.76
N ARG A 322 21.12 6.59 -21.61
CA ARG A 322 20.16 5.77 -20.87
C ARG A 322 18.73 6.04 -21.32
N GLU A 323 18.01 4.97 -21.66
CA GLU A 323 16.56 5.02 -21.87
C GLU A 323 15.79 5.14 -20.54
N PRO A 324 14.56 5.71 -20.52
CA PRO A 324 13.75 5.80 -19.31
C PRO A 324 13.64 4.49 -18.51
N SER A 325 13.51 3.36 -19.21
CA SER A 325 13.37 2.03 -18.61
C SER A 325 14.57 1.58 -17.78
N GLU A 326 15.76 2.17 -17.97
CA GLU A 326 17.00 1.83 -17.26
C GLU A 326 17.50 2.92 -16.30
N MET A 327 16.74 4.02 -16.16
CA MET A 327 17.07 5.12 -15.24
C MET A 327 16.94 4.72 -13.76
N CYS A 328 16.07 3.75 -13.43
CA CYS A 328 16.03 3.16 -12.10
C CYS A 328 16.82 1.86 -12.07
N ARG A 329 18.02 1.88 -11.47
CA ARG A 329 18.96 0.75 -11.48
C ARG A 329 19.61 0.54 -10.10
N PRO A 330 18.85 0.05 -9.12
CA PRO A 330 19.34 -0.16 -7.76
C PRO A 330 20.58 -1.06 -7.70
N CYS A 331 21.46 -0.78 -6.73
CA CYS A 331 22.69 -1.52 -6.43
C CYS A 331 23.76 -1.51 -7.55
N THR A 332 23.58 -0.73 -8.62
CA THR A 332 24.55 -0.63 -9.74
C THR A 332 25.63 0.40 -9.50
N SER A 333 26.75 0.27 -10.22
CA SER A 333 27.89 1.21 -10.17
C SER A 333 27.52 2.63 -10.61
N THR A 334 26.54 2.78 -11.50
CA THR A 334 26.15 4.07 -12.09
C THR A 334 24.81 4.57 -11.58
N ARG A 335 24.27 4.01 -10.49
CA ARG A 335 23.03 4.47 -9.87
C ARG A 335 23.15 5.95 -9.44
N ASN A 336 22.16 6.77 -9.79
CA ASN A 336 22.29 8.22 -9.69
C ASN A 336 21.04 8.94 -9.13
N GLY A 337 20.30 8.27 -8.25
CA GLY A 337 19.06 8.81 -7.69
C GLY A 337 17.88 7.88 -7.94
N PHE A 338 16.79 8.12 -7.21
CA PHE A 338 15.57 7.34 -7.40
C PHE A 338 14.72 7.87 -8.55
N MET A 339 13.91 6.99 -9.13
CA MET A 339 12.88 7.36 -10.11
C MET A 339 11.56 7.52 -9.38
N GLU A 340 10.99 8.72 -9.32
CA GLU A 340 9.71 8.93 -8.64
C GLU A 340 8.58 8.22 -9.38
N GLY A 341 7.62 7.65 -8.64
CA GLY A 341 6.40 7.09 -9.22
C GLY A 341 5.18 7.33 -8.35
N GLN A 342 4.04 6.84 -8.82
CA GLN A 342 2.75 6.90 -8.13
C GLN A 342 2.14 5.49 -7.97
N GLY A 343 1.19 5.37 -7.05
CA GLY A 343 0.46 4.15 -6.75
C GLY A 343 0.79 3.58 -5.37
N GLY A 344 0.50 2.30 -5.17
CA GLY A 344 0.70 1.62 -3.90
C GLY A 344 -0.11 0.34 -3.83
N GLY A 345 -0.54 -0.04 -2.62
CA GLY A 345 -1.37 -1.22 -2.45
C GLY A 345 -1.89 -1.38 -1.04
N VAL A 346 -2.97 -2.16 -0.93
CA VAL A 346 -3.63 -2.51 0.32
C VAL A 346 -3.51 -4.02 0.55
N ALA A 347 -3.25 -4.41 1.78
CA ALA A 347 -3.28 -5.78 2.26
C ALA A 347 -4.40 -5.94 3.28
N VAL A 348 -5.07 -7.10 3.27
CA VAL A 348 -6.01 -7.49 4.32
C VAL A 348 -5.25 -8.37 5.31
N LEU A 349 -5.01 -7.85 6.51
CA LEU A 349 -4.37 -8.58 7.60
C LEU A 349 -5.43 -9.14 8.54
N MET A 350 -5.26 -10.38 8.95
CA MET A 350 -6.15 -11.06 9.91
C MET A 350 -5.32 -11.83 10.92
N SER A 351 -5.88 -12.08 12.11
CA SER A 351 -5.35 -13.17 12.93
C SER A 351 -5.51 -14.50 12.15
N ALA A 352 -4.54 -15.41 12.30
CA ALA A 352 -4.58 -16.70 11.60
C ALA A 352 -5.87 -17.48 11.90
N SER A 353 -6.32 -17.46 13.16
CA SER A 353 -7.57 -18.08 13.58
C SER A 353 -8.78 -17.50 12.86
N THR A 354 -8.85 -16.18 12.66
CA THR A 354 -9.94 -15.54 11.90
C THR A 354 -9.91 -15.97 10.44
N ALA A 355 -8.74 -15.91 9.78
CA ALA A 355 -8.60 -16.30 8.38
C ALA A 355 -9.01 -17.77 8.15
N ILE A 356 -8.61 -18.68 9.04
CA ILE A 356 -8.97 -20.10 8.99
C ILE A 356 -10.48 -20.29 9.23
N ALA A 357 -11.05 -19.62 10.23
CA ALA A 357 -12.46 -19.74 10.59
C ALA A 357 -13.40 -19.33 9.43
N ILE A 358 -13.08 -18.23 8.76
CA ILE A 358 -13.88 -17.72 7.63
C ILE A 358 -13.48 -18.37 6.29
N GLY A 359 -12.37 -19.11 6.23
CA GLY A 359 -11.87 -19.76 5.00
C GLY A 359 -11.18 -18.82 4.02
N ALA A 360 -10.61 -17.70 4.50
CA ALA A 360 -9.88 -16.76 3.66
C ALA A 360 -8.55 -17.36 3.14
N PRO A 361 -8.12 -17.03 1.91
CA PRO A 361 -6.81 -17.42 1.41
C PRO A 361 -5.70 -16.77 2.26
N ILE A 362 -4.73 -17.56 2.68
CA ILE A 362 -3.55 -17.09 3.41
C ILE A 362 -2.37 -17.05 2.42
N TYR A 363 -1.87 -15.86 2.12
CA TYR A 363 -0.78 -15.66 1.17
C TYR A 363 0.62 -15.70 1.80
N GLY A 364 0.69 -15.43 3.11
CA GLY A 364 1.93 -15.42 3.88
C GLY A 364 1.64 -15.07 5.34
N ILE A 365 2.63 -15.31 6.19
CA ILE A 365 2.57 -15.02 7.63
C ILE A 365 3.52 -13.87 7.90
N ILE A 366 3.05 -12.77 8.50
CA ILE A 366 3.97 -11.74 9.02
C ILE A 366 4.46 -12.21 10.38
N ALA A 367 5.65 -12.79 10.42
CA ALA A 367 6.24 -13.35 11.65
C ALA A 367 6.94 -12.29 12.51
N MET A 368 7.40 -11.20 11.89
CA MET A 368 7.96 -10.03 12.56
C MET A 368 7.57 -8.77 11.80
N SER A 369 7.25 -7.72 12.54
CA SER A 369 7.28 -6.34 12.06
C SER A 369 8.07 -5.50 13.05
N SER A 370 8.81 -4.53 12.56
CA SER A 370 9.52 -3.58 13.41
C SER A 370 9.71 -2.26 12.70
N THR A 371 9.69 -1.18 13.47
CA THR A 371 10.11 0.15 13.04
C THR A 371 11.21 0.68 13.97
N ALA A 372 12.10 1.54 13.47
CA ALA A 372 13.13 2.19 14.28
C ALA A 372 13.59 3.51 13.66
N THR A 373 13.94 4.43 14.57
CA THR A 373 14.78 5.59 14.27
C THR A 373 16.24 5.22 14.31
N ASP A 374 17.10 6.18 13.94
CA ASP A 374 18.54 5.93 13.83
C ASP A 374 19.30 6.51 15.04
N LYS A 375 19.69 7.79 14.94
CA LYS A 375 20.61 8.44 15.88
C LYS A 375 20.59 9.95 15.72
N GLN A 376 21.32 10.66 16.58
CA GLN A 376 21.54 12.09 16.40
C GLN A 376 22.17 12.39 15.03
N GLY A 377 21.60 13.37 14.32
CA GLY A 377 22.07 13.81 13.02
C GLY A 377 21.40 15.12 12.60
N GLN A 378 21.89 15.73 11.53
CA GLN A 378 21.37 16.98 10.97
C GLN A 378 20.84 16.82 9.53
N SER A 379 20.81 15.59 9.00
CA SER A 379 20.32 15.29 7.66
C SER A 379 19.11 14.35 7.75
N VAL A 380 17.92 14.91 7.58
CA VAL A 380 16.62 14.18 7.57
C VAL A 380 16.54 13.09 6.47
N PRO A 381 17.04 13.29 5.24
CA PRO A 381 16.92 12.28 4.18
C PRO A 381 18.00 11.17 4.26
N ALA A 382 18.96 11.28 5.18
CA ALA A 382 20.02 10.27 5.29
C ALA A 382 19.45 8.96 5.84
N PRO A 383 19.63 7.82 5.13
CA PRO A 383 19.26 6.51 5.68
C PRO A 383 20.25 6.11 6.78
N GLY A 384 19.77 5.40 7.80
CA GLY A 384 20.61 4.89 8.87
C GLY A 384 20.41 3.40 9.17
N GLN A 385 21.02 2.98 10.27
CA GLN A 385 21.20 1.58 10.64
C GLN A 385 20.37 1.16 11.87
N GLY A 386 19.36 1.94 12.27
CA GLY A 386 18.50 1.59 13.41
C GLY A 386 17.85 0.21 13.30
N MET A 387 17.61 -0.26 12.07
CA MET A 387 17.11 -1.61 11.75
C MET A 387 18.01 -2.76 12.21
N LEU A 388 19.30 -2.53 12.46
CA LEU A 388 20.16 -3.55 13.09
C LEU A 388 19.59 -4.07 14.42
N THR A 389 18.76 -3.28 15.10
CA THR A 389 18.17 -3.64 16.40
C THR A 389 17.16 -4.79 16.34
N THR A 390 16.69 -5.22 15.16
CA THR A 390 15.89 -6.45 15.02
C THR A 390 16.72 -7.72 15.17
N ALA A 391 18.04 -7.62 14.93
CA ALA A 391 19.00 -8.69 15.16
C ALA A 391 19.71 -8.60 16.52
N ARG A 392 19.30 -7.70 17.42
CA ARG A 392 19.98 -7.50 18.72
C ARG A 392 19.92 -8.76 19.60
N GLU A 393 21.07 -9.29 19.99
CA GLU A 393 21.19 -10.38 20.96
C GLU A 393 22.57 -10.36 21.63
N SER A 394 22.68 -10.90 22.84
CA SER A 394 23.93 -11.00 23.59
C SER A 394 24.81 -12.16 23.08
N ASP A 395 26.13 -12.10 23.29
CA ASP A 395 27.08 -13.07 22.71
C ASP A 395 26.92 -14.54 23.17
N ASN A 396 26.07 -14.84 24.17
CA ASN A 396 25.85 -16.19 24.73
C ASN A 396 24.67 -16.96 24.07
N THR A 397 24.28 -16.60 22.84
CA THR A 397 23.02 -17.05 22.18
C THR A 397 22.89 -18.55 21.92
N SER A 398 23.99 -19.23 21.58
CA SER A 398 23.98 -20.67 21.19
C SER A 398 23.60 -21.64 22.32
N GLN A 399 23.32 -21.13 23.52
CA GLN A 399 23.05 -21.94 24.72
C GLN A 399 21.62 -21.84 25.27
N SER A 400 20.74 -21.01 24.69
CA SER A 400 19.38 -20.88 25.20
C SER A 400 18.54 -22.14 24.91
N ARG A 401 18.14 -22.87 25.96
CA ARG A 401 17.21 -24.01 25.84
C ARG A 401 15.86 -23.64 25.24
N LEU A 402 15.49 -22.36 25.27
CA LEU A 402 14.24 -21.90 24.67
C LEU A 402 14.25 -21.98 23.14
N LEU A 403 15.42 -22.04 22.48
CA LEU A 403 15.48 -22.30 21.04
C LEU A 403 15.11 -23.76 20.68
N ASP A 404 15.20 -24.70 21.62
CA ASP A 404 14.75 -26.08 21.43
C ASP A 404 13.21 -26.16 21.54
N ILE A 405 12.55 -26.38 20.39
CA ILE A 405 11.09 -26.55 20.31
C ILE A 405 10.59 -27.73 21.16
N GLY A 406 11.38 -28.80 21.29
CA GLY A 406 11.07 -29.94 22.14
C GLY A 406 11.10 -29.58 23.63
N TYR A 407 12.04 -28.74 24.06
CA TYR A 407 12.05 -28.20 25.42
C TYR A 407 10.80 -27.35 25.70
N ARG A 408 10.47 -26.42 24.79
CA ARG A 408 9.28 -25.57 24.93
C ARG A 408 7.99 -26.39 24.99
N LYS A 409 7.82 -27.34 24.06
CA LYS A 409 6.66 -28.25 24.02
C LYS A 409 6.48 -29.02 25.31
N ARG A 410 7.55 -29.62 25.87
CA ARG A 410 7.47 -30.37 27.13
C ARG A 410 6.99 -29.52 28.30
N ASN A 411 7.45 -28.27 28.41
CA ASN A 411 7.04 -27.37 29.49
C ASN A 411 5.58 -26.91 29.31
N LEU A 412 5.17 -26.61 28.08
CA LEU A 412 3.78 -26.30 27.75
C LEU A 412 2.85 -27.45 28.14
N GLU A 413 3.16 -28.69 27.74
CA GLU A 413 2.35 -29.88 28.07
C GLU A 413 2.27 -30.16 29.58
N LEU A 414 3.29 -29.78 30.34
CA LEU A 414 3.26 -29.89 31.80
C LEU A 414 2.29 -28.86 32.40
N GLN A 415 2.36 -27.61 31.95
CA GLN A 415 1.51 -26.54 32.48
C GLN A 415 0.05 -26.68 32.02
N LEU A 416 -0.19 -27.16 30.79
CA LEU A 416 -1.54 -27.46 30.32
C LEU A 416 -2.21 -28.55 31.18
N ARG A 417 -1.49 -29.60 31.58
CA ARG A 417 -2.03 -30.62 32.49
C ARG A 417 -2.45 -30.04 33.84
N THR A 418 -1.69 -29.10 34.38
CA THR A 418 -2.07 -28.39 35.61
C THR A 418 -3.31 -27.54 35.40
N LEU A 419 -3.41 -26.85 34.26
CA LEU A 419 -4.57 -26.03 33.91
C LEU A 419 -5.84 -26.88 33.69
N ASP A 420 -5.71 -28.04 33.05
CA ASP A 420 -6.81 -28.99 32.86
C ASP A 420 -7.32 -29.52 34.21
N ALA A 421 -6.41 -29.84 35.14
CA ALA A 421 -6.76 -30.24 36.49
C ALA A 421 -7.47 -29.12 37.28
N TRP A 422 -7.01 -27.87 37.13
CA TRP A 422 -7.70 -26.70 37.71
C TRP A 422 -9.12 -26.56 37.16
N LYS A 423 -9.30 -26.61 35.84
CA LYS A 423 -10.63 -26.52 35.21
C LYS A 423 -11.57 -27.60 35.74
N GLN A 424 -11.10 -28.85 35.82
CA GLN A 424 -11.92 -29.94 36.32
C GLN A 424 -12.32 -29.72 37.78
N GLY A 425 -11.39 -29.26 38.63
CA GLY A 425 -11.68 -28.94 40.04
C GLY A 425 -12.77 -27.88 40.21
N GLU A 426 -12.69 -26.78 39.45
CA GLU A 426 -13.72 -25.72 39.49
C GLU A 426 -15.09 -26.22 39.01
N LEU A 427 -15.11 -27.06 37.97
CA LEU A 427 -16.35 -27.65 37.46
C LEU A 427 -16.96 -28.64 38.46
N ASP A 428 -16.14 -29.45 39.13
CA ASP A 428 -16.60 -30.40 40.15
C ASP A 428 -17.20 -29.66 41.36
N GLU A 429 -16.55 -28.59 41.83
CA GLU A 429 -17.07 -27.74 42.92
C GLU A 429 -18.40 -27.07 42.56
N LEU A 430 -18.54 -26.60 41.31
CA LEU A 430 -19.80 -26.04 40.83
C LEU A 430 -20.88 -27.13 40.77
N LEU A 431 -20.61 -28.31 40.22
CA LEU A 431 -21.62 -29.37 40.08
C LEU A 431 -22.17 -29.91 41.41
N ASP A 432 -21.43 -29.76 42.51
CA ASP A 432 -21.88 -30.11 43.86
C ASP A 432 -22.86 -29.08 44.47
N ASP A 433 -23.02 -27.89 43.87
CA ASP A 433 -23.99 -26.86 44.28
C ASP A 433 -25.27 -26.96 43.41
N ALA A 434 -26.41 -27.30 44.02
CA ALA A 434 -27.69 -27.44 43.31
C ALA A 434 -28.27 -26.12 42.75
N SER A 435 -27.58 -24.97 42.95
CA SER A 435 -28.02 -23.63 42.52
C SER A 435 -27.23 -23.03 41.33
N VAL A 436 -26.39 -23.81 40.66
CA VAL A 436 -25.49 -23.31 39.59
C VAL A 436 -26.24 -22.81 38.36
N ASP A 437 -25.92 -21.58 37.96
CA ASP A 437 -26.28 -21.00 36.68
C ASP A 437 -25.23 -21.33 35.61
N SER A 438 -25.69 -21.61 34.39
CA SER A 438 -24.90 -21.71 33.17
C SER A 438 -23.84 -20.62 33.00
N GLY A 439 -24.11 -19.39 33.44
CA GLY A 439 -23.16 -18.28 33.37
C GLY A 439 -21.88 -18.48 34.20
N LEU A 440 -21.94 -19.24 35.30
CA LEU A 440 -20.74 -19.56 36.09
C LEU A 440 -19.84 -20.57 35.37
N ILE A 441 -20.43 -21.55 34.69
CA ILE A 441 -19.70 -22.52 33.87
C ILE A 441 -19.00 -21.81 32.71
N ASP A 442 -19.69 -20.88 32.03
CA ASP A 442 -19.12 -20.07 30.95
C ASP A 442 -17.94 -19.20 31.41
N ASN A 443 -17.98 -18.71 32.66
CA ASN A 443 -16.86 -17.97 33.26
C ASN A 443 -15.63 -18.85 33.46
N VAL A 444 -15.81 -20.08 33.95
CA VAL A 444 -14.72 -21.06 34.09
C VAL A 444 -14.13 -21.40 32.72
N GLU A 445 -14.98 -21.65 31.72
CA GLU A 445 -14.53 -21.92 30.35
C GLU A 445 -13.73 -20.73 29.78
N THR A 446 -14.24 -19.51 29.95
CA THR A 446 -13.57 -18.30 29.48
C THR A 446 -12.21 -18.11 30.16
N ALA A 447 -12.14 -18.31 31.48
CA ALA A 447 -10.90 -18.23 32.24
C ALA A 447 -9.89 -19.32 31.81
N TYR A 448 -10.36 -20.54 31.57
CA TYR A 448 -9.55 -21.64 31.03
C TYR A 448 -8.95 -21.29 29.67
N LEU A 449 -9.78 -20.82 28.72
CA LEU A 449 -9.33 -20.46 27.38
C LEU A 449 -8.31 -19.30 27.40
N ARG A 450 -8.52 -18.30 28.26
CA ARG A 450 -7.57 -17.18 28.44
C ARG A 450 -6.24 -17.64 29.00
N GLN A 451 -6.24 -18.49 30.03
CA GLN A 451 -5.00 -19.04 30.60
C GLN A 451 -4.28 -19.95 29.61
N ARG A 452 -5.02 -20.80 28.89
CA ARG A 452 -4.48 -21.67 27.84
C ARG A 452 -3.80 -20.86 26.73
N ALA A 453 -4.42 -19.76 26.28
CA ALA A 453 -3.83 -18.85 25.31
C ALA A 453 -2.53 -18.22 25.83
N ALA A 454 -2.52 -17.72 27.07
CA ALA A 454 -1.31 -17.16 27.69
C ALA A 454 -0.16 -18.17 27.83
N LEU A 455 -0.48 -19.44 28.11
CA LEU A 455 0.51 -20.53 28.14
C LEU A 455 1.07 -20.81 26.74
N LEU A 456 0.22 -20.84 25.71
CA LEU A 456 0.66 -20.96 24.32
C LEU A 456 1.55 -19.78 23.93
N ASP A 457 1.23 -18.57 24.35
CA ASP A 457 2.06 -17.40 24.05
C ASP A 457 3.43 -17.51 24.71
N THR A 458 3.44 -17.83 26.01
CA THR A 458 4.67 -17.98 26.80
C THR A 458 5.65 -18.99 26.19
N TRP A 459 5.16 -20.15 25.75
CA TRP A 459 6.02 -21.24 25.29
C TRP A 459 6.13 -21.38 23.77
N SER A 460 5.25 -20.77 22.98
CA SER A 460 5.22 -20.97 21.54
C SER A 460 5.58 -19.72 20.76
N THR A 461 4.86 -18.60 20.96
CA THR A 461 4.97 -17.40 20.11
C THR A 461 5.90 -16.33 20.71
N GLU A 462 5.91 -16.18 22.03
CA GLU A 462 6.58 -15.09 22.75
C GLU A 462 7.76 -15.54 23.62
N PHE A 463 8.16 -16.82 23.56
CA PHE A 463 9.24 -17.38 24.39
C PHE A 463 10.57 -16.61 24.33
N TRP A 464 10.79 -15.87 23.25
CA TRP A 464 12.00 -15.08 23.01
C TRP A 464 11.87 -13.64 23.54
N LYS A 465 10.65 -13.15 23.79
CA LYS A 465 10.44 -11.82 24.37
C LYS A 465 11.06 -11.76 25.75
N TYR A 466 11.63 -10.61 26.09
CA TYR A 466 12.38 -10.37 27.35
C TYR A 466 13.61 -11.28 27.56
N ASN A 467 14.02 -12.05 26.55
CA ASN A 467 15.27 -12.80 26.59
C ASN A 467 16.34 -12.06 25.78
N PRO A 468 17.39 -11.50 26.41
CA PRO A 468 18.43 -10.77 25.69
C PRO A 468 19.31 -11.67 24.80
N ASN A 469 19.19 -13.00 24.91
CA ASN A 469 20.00 -13.97 24.17
C ASN A 469 19.30 -14.49 22.91
N ILE A 470 18.11 -13.98 22.58
CA ILE A 470 17.39 -14.34 21.37
C ILE A 470 16.89 -13.05 20.73
N SER A 471 17.46 -12.69 19.58
CA SER A 471 17.03 -11.49 18.86
C SER A 471 15.58 -11.61 18.37
N PRO A 472 14.86 -10.49 18.18
CA PRO A 472 13.53 -10.50 17.57
C PRO A 472 13.49 -11.28 16.25
N LEU A 473 14.46 -11.09 15.37
CA LEU A 473 14.54 -11.78 14.08
C LEU A 473 14.75 -13.29 14.25
N ARG A 474 15.69 -13.72 15.10
CA ARG A 474 15.91 -15.14 15.40
C ARG A 474 14.70 -15.77 16.09
N GLY A 475 14.12 -15.10 17.08
CA GLY A 475 12.97 -15.57 17.84
C GLY A 475 11.77 -15.82 16.93
N SER A 476 11.47 -14.87 16.05
CA SER A 476 10.37 -14.94 15.09
C SER A 476 10.50 -16.10 14.11
N LEU A 477 11.73 -16.42 13.66
CA LEU A 477 12.02 -17.63 12.87
C LEU A 477 11.85 -18.91 13.70
N ALA A 478 12.40 -18.91 14.92
CA ALA A 478 12.44 -20.09 15.80
C ALA A 478 11.06 -20.51 16.36
N VAL A 479 10.06 -19.60 16.37
CA VAL A 479 8.64 -19.97 16.59
C VAL A 479 8.24 -21.11 15.66
N TRP A 480 8.69 -21.06 14.40
CA TRP A 480 8.35 -22.00 13.35
C TRP A 480 9.42 -23.07 13.10
N GLY A 481 10.42 -23.17 13.98
CA GLY A 481 11.55 -24.08 13.81
C GLY A 481 12.48 -23.69 12.66
N LEU A 482 12.47 -22.40 12.27
CA LEU A 482 13.35 -21.87 11.23
C LEU A 482 14.59 -21.23 11.83
N THR A 483 15.64 -21.17 11.02
CA THR A 483 16.90 -20.51 11.36
C THR A 483 17.21 -19.36 10.41
N ALA A 484 18.31 -18.64 10.68
CA ALA A 484 18.81 -17.61 9.80
C ALA A 484 18.97 -18.11 8.36
N ASP A 485 19.34 -19.39 8.15
CA ASP A 485 19.57 -20.01 6.83
C ASP A 485 18.28 -20.25 6.03
N ASP A 486 17.11 -20.20 6.66
CA ASP A 486 15.82 -20.37 5.98
C ASP A 486 15.29 -19.07 5.33
N ILE A 487 15.96 -17.92 5.58
CA ILE A 487 15.70 -16.68 4.85
C ILE A 487 16.16 -16.86 3.39
N GLY A 488 15.20 -17.03 2.49
CA GLY A 488 15.46 -17.38 1.09
C GLY A 488 15.53 -16.19 0.14
N MET A 489 15.10 -15.00 0.58
CA MET A 489 15.19 -13.77 -0.20
C MET A 489 15.09 -12.53 0.69
N ALA A 490 15.56 -11.40 0.18
CA ALA A 490 15.35 -10.08 0.77
C ALA A 490 14.84 -9.10 -0.30
N SER A 491 13.65 -8.55 -0.10
CA SER A 491 13.12 -7.45 -0.91
C SER A 491 13.65 -6.13 -0.35
N PHE A 492 14.62 -5.56 -1.05
CA PHE A 492 15.24 -4.30 -0.65
C PHE A 492 14.35 -3.12 -0.99
N HIS A 493 14.44 -2.07 -0.18
CA HIS A 493 13.94 -0.76 -0.52
C HIS A 493 14.59 -0.29 -1.83
N GLY A 494 15.91 -0.48 -1.99
CA GLY A 494 16.61 -0.46 -3.28
C GLY A 494 16.18 0.70 -4.17
N THR A 495 16.53 1.93 -3.79
CA THR A 495 16.02 3.15 -4.42
C THR A 495 16.86 3.63 -5.60
N SER A 496 17.99 3.00 -5.92
CA SER A 496 18.94 3.52 -6.92
C SER A 496 19.66 4.80 -6.47
N THR A 497 19.65 5.08 -5.16
CA THR A 497 20.48 6.13 -4.56
C THR A 497 21.78 5.54 -4.00
N GLN A 498 22.85 6.32 -4.01
CA GLN A 498 24.15 5.86 -3.51
C GLN A 498 24.09 5.51 -2.01
N ALA A 499 23.48 6.39 -1.22
CA ALA A 499 23.40 6.26 0.23
C ALA A 499 22.52 5.08 0.69
N ASN A 500 21.31 4.94 0.13
CA ASN A 500 20.38 3.88 0.55
C ASN A 500 20.93 2.50 0.24
N ASP A 501 21.27 2.24 -1.03
CA ASP A 501 21.54 0.87 -1.49
C ASP A 501 22.79 0.30 -0.80
N LYS A 502 23.76 1.15 -0.46
CA LYS A 502 24.91 0.78 0.36
C LYS A 502 24.51 0.50 1.81
N ASN A 503 23.82 1.43 2.46
CA ASN A 503 23.39 1.31 3.85
C ASN A 503 22.54 0.05 4.06
N GLU A 504 21.56 -0.18 3.20
CA GLU A 504 20.65 -1.33 3.27
C GLU A 504 21.39 -2.66 3.10
N SER A 505 22.33 -2.73 2.15
CA SER A 505 23.18 -3.90 1.95
C SER A 505 24.02 -4.21 3.20
N GLU A 506 24.56 -3.18 3.85
CA GLU A 506 25.32 -3.30 5.09
C GLU A 506 24.46 -3.78 6.26
N VAL A 507 23.27 -3.20 6.43
CA VAL A 507 22.32 -3.59 7.48
C VAL A 507 21.96 -5.06 7.38
N ILE A 508 21.51 -5.51 6.21
CA ILE A 508 21.14 -6.93 5.99
C ILE A 508 22.34 -7.84 6.21
N ASN A 509 23.51 -7.47 5.68
CA ASN A 509 24.71 -8.28 5.87
C ASN A 509 25.09 -8.40 7.35
N ALA A 510 25.06 -7.31 8.10
CA ALA A 510 25.40 -7.28 9.51
C ALA A 510 24.38 -8.05 10.36
N GLN A 511 23.08 -7.90 10.09
CA GLN A 511 22.04 -8.68 10.77
C GLN A 511 22.27 -10.18 10.57
N LEU A 512 22.41 -10.63 9.32
CA LEU A 512 22.62 -12.05 8.99
C LEU A 512 23.93 -12.60 9.59
N THR A 513 25.00 -11.81 9.57
CA THR A 513 26.26 -12.14 10.26
C THR A 513 26.01 -12.36 11.74
N HIS A 514 25.35 -11.41 12.39
CA HIS A 514 25.14 -11.39 13.84
C HIS A 514 24.26 -12.55 14.30
N ILE A 515 23.22 -12.90 13.53
CA ILE A 515 22.36 -14.05 13.85
C ILE A 515 22.93 -15.40 13.36
N GLY A 516 24.19 -15.43 12.92
CA GLY A 516 24.90 -16.67 12.60
C GLY A 516 24.40 -17.38 11.35
N ARG A 517 24.04 -16.63 10.30
CA ARG A 517 23.86 -17.18 8.95
C ARG A 517 25.13 -17.93 8.54
N THR A 518 24.99 -19.09 7.90
CA THR A 518 26.14 -19.91 7.50
C THR A 518 26.92 -19.20 6.37
N PRO A 519 28.26 -19.03 6.47
CA PRO A 519 29.07 -18.49 5.38
C PRO A 519 28.81 -19.19 4.04
N GLY A 520 28.62 -18.41 2.98
CA GLY A 520 28.23 -18.91 1.65
C GLY A 520 26.74 -19.20 1.44
N HIS A 521 25.91 -19.20 2.50
CA HIS A 521 24.45 -19.20 2.36
C HIS A 521 23.96 -17.79 2.01
N VAL A 522 24.16 -17.37 0.77
CA VAL A 522 23.73 -16.07 0.28
C VAL A 522 22.21 -15.89 0.30
N VAL A 523 21.76 -14.63 0.32
CA VAL A 523 20.35 -14.23 0.24
C VAL A 523 20.12 -13.45 -1.07
N PRO A 524 19.34 -14.00 -2.02
CA PRO A 524 18.93 -13.27 -3.20
C PRO A 524 18.20 -11.96 -2.88
N VAL A 525 18.67 -10.87 -3.48
CA VAL A 525 18.11 -9.52 -3.34
C VAL A 525 17.16 -9.22 -4.50
N VAL A 526 15.97 -8.72 -4.16
CA VAL A 526 14.97 -8.22 -5.11
C VAL A 526 14.81 -6.71 -4.93
N CYS A 527 15.14 -5.93 -5.96
CA CYS A 527 14.98 -4.48 -5.97
C CYS A 527 13.84 -4.06 -6.91
N GLN A 528 12.58 -4.32 -6.53
CA GLN A 528 11.40 -4.18 -7.41
C GLN A 528 11.28 -2.79 -8.10
N LYS A 529 11.80 -1.73 -7.48
CA LYS A 529 11.74 -0.35 -7.98
C LYS A 529 12.41 -0.15 -9.33
N TRP A 530 13.32 -1.03 -9.76
CA TRP A 530 13.87 -0.97 -11.12
C TRP A 530 12.78 -0.97 -12.20
N LEU A 531 11.65 -1.63 -11.92
CA LEU A 531 10.51 -1.74 -12.83
C LEU A 531 9.40 -0.75 -12.50
N THR A 532 9.08 -0.56 -11.22
CA THR A 532 7.91 0.22 -10.78
C THR A 532 8.20 1.69 -10.56
N GLY A 533 9.47 2.08 -10.45
CA GLY A 533 9.86 3.33 -9.80
C GLY A 533 9.55 3.32 -8.31
N HIS A 534 9.70 4.47 -7.66
CA HIS A 534 9.51 4.66 -6.24
C HIS A 534 8.20 5.38 -5.95
N ALA A 535 7.16 4.61 -5.60
CA ALA A 535 5.83 5.12 -5.22
C ALA A 535 5.74 5.67 -3.77
N LYS A 536 6.81 6.32 -3.27
CA LYS A 536 6.92 6.88 -1.90
C LYS A 536 6.31 5.97 -0.83
N GLY A 537 5.22 6.38 -0.16
CA GLY A 537 4.53 5.64 0.89
C GLY A 537 3.95 4.30 0.44
N GLY A 538 3.60 4.16 -0.84
CA GLY A 538 3.15 2.90 -1.45
C GLY A 538 4.26 1.92 -1.81
N ALA A 539 5.53 2.30 -1.68
CA ALA A 539 6.66 1.45 -2.08
C ALA A 539 6.69 0.09 -1.38
N ALA A 540 6.51 0.08 -0.05
CA ALA A 540 6.57 -1.15 0.73
C ALA A 540 5.36 -2.07 0.48
N SER A 541 4.18 -1.53 0.14
CA SER A 541 3.02 -2.33 -0.24
C SER A 541 3.29 -3.15 -1.50
N LEU A 542 3.87 -2.51 -2.52
CA LEU A 542 4.24 -3.22 -3.76
C LEU A 542 5.27 -4.32 -3.50
N MET A 543 6.23 -4.05 -2.61
CA MET A 543 7.28 -4.99 -2.21
C MET A 543 6.69 -6.19 -1.44
N LEU A 544 5.76 -5.95 -0.52
CA LEU A 544 5.07 -7.01 0.21
C LEU A 544 4.28 -7.91 -0.77
N ASN A 545 3.55 -7.31 -1.72
CA ASN A 545 2.86 -8.05 -2.77
C ASN A 545 3.83 -8.92 -3.58
N GLY A 546 5.00 -8.37 -3.94
CA GLY A 546 6.06 -9.11 -4.64
C GLY A 546 6.62 -10.29 -3.83
N ILE A 547 6.81 -10.12 -2.52
CA ILE A 547 7.22 -11.20 -1.61
C ILE A 547 6.16 -12.30 -1.58
N LEU A 548 4.89 -11.96 -1.37
CA LEU A 548 3.80 -12.95 -1.30
C LEU A 548 3.69 -13.76 -2.61
N GLN A 549 3.86 -13.10 -3.76
CA GLN A 549 3.93 -13.76 -5.06
C GLN A 549 5.15 -14.68 -5.19
N SER A 550 6.31 -14.25 -4.69
CA SER A 550 7.56 -15.03 -4.73
C SER A 550 7.47 -16.27 -3.84
N LEU A 551 6.95 -16.13 -2.62
CA LEU A 551 6.70 -17.26 -1.70
C LEU A 551 5.80 -18.32 -2.35
N ARG A 552 4.71 -17.90 -3.00
CA ARG A 552 3.76 -18.82 -3.64
C ARG A 552 4.32 -19.54 -4.87
N THR A 553 5.20 -18.88 -5.63
CA THR A 553 5.67 -19.39 -6.93
C THR A 553 7.07 -20.02 -6.86
N GLY A 554 7.85 -19.73 -5.82
CA GLY A 554 9.26 -20.05 -5.76
C GLY A 554 10.11 -19.25 -6.76
N LEU A 555 9.55 -18.27 -7.46
CA LEU A 555 10.30 -17.40 -8.37
C LEU A 555 10.89 -16.21 -7.61
N ILE A 556 12.17 -15.93 -7.84
CA ILE A 556 12.86 -14.74 -7.36
C ILE A 556 13.15 -13.85 -8.57
N PRO A 557 12.44 -12.72 -8.76
CA PRO A 557 12.68 -11.81 -9.87
C PRO A 557 14.04 -11.11 -9.77
N GLY A 558 14.83 -11.16 -10.84
CA GLY A 558 16.07 -10.37 -10.93
C GLY A 558 15.82 -8.90 -11.23
N ASN A 559 16.78 -8.06 -10.87
CA ASN A 559 16.88 -6.67 -11.31
C ASN A 559 17.45 -6.62 -12.73
N ARG A 560 16.60 -6.51 -13.76
CA ARG A 560 17.08 -6.50 -15.16
C ARG A 560 17.94 -5.29 -15.50
N ASN A 561 17.84 -4.22 -14.71
CA ASN A 561 18.69 -3.03 -14.85
C ASN A 561 20.00 -3.15 -14.05
N ALA A 562 20.29 -4.30 -13.42
CA ALA A 562 21.56 -4.57 -12.75
C ALA A 562 22.67 -4.86 -13.78
N ASP A 563 23.02 -3.84 -14.56
CA ASP A 563 24.03 -3.88 -15.63
C ASP A 563 25.43 -4.20 -15.09
N ASN A 564 25.83 -3.54 -14.00
CA ASN A 564 27.04 -3.84 -13.26
C ASN A 564 26.86 -3.47 -11.79
N ILE A 565 26.93 -4.46 -10.90
CA ILE A 565 26.84 -4.25 -9.44
C ILE A 565 28.01 -3.38 -8.95
N ALA A 566 27.70 -2.42 -8.08
CA ALA A 566 28.69 -1.52 -7.53
C ALA A 566 29.78 -2.28 -6.77
N ALA A 567 31.05 -1.99 -7.09
CA ALA A 567 32.21 -2.71 -6.54
C ALA A 567 32.29 -2.65 -5.01
N GLU A 568 31.83 -1.55 -4.41
CA GLU A 568 31.77 -1.39 -2.96
C GLU A 568 30.82 -2.37 -2.27
N LEU A 569 29.82 -2.92 -2.98
CA LEU A 569 28.88 -3.88 -2.41
C LEU A 569 29.46 -5.29 -2.30
N LYS A 570 30.60 -5.56 -2.96
CA LYS A 570 31.29 -6.87 -2.93
C LYS A 570 31.78 -7.26 -1.52
N GLN A 571 31.96 -6.29 -0.63
CA GLN A 571 32.41 -6.55 0.74
C GLN A 571 31.32 -7.19 1.62
N TYR A 572 30.05 -7.11 1.20
CA TYR A 572 28.93 -7.71 1.91
C TYR A 572 28.79 -9.17 1.45
N GLU A 573 29.00 -10.11 2.36
CA GLU A 573 29.11 -11.54 2.10
C GLU A 573 27.78 -12.20 1.71
N TYR A 574 26.68 -11.80 2.36
CA TYR A 574 25.40 -12.51 2.23
C TYR A 574 24.51 -12.02 1.09
N PRO A 575 24.32 -10.70 0.85
CA PRO A 575 23.43 -10.25 -0.22
C PRO A 575 23.90 -10.67 -1.63
N LEU A 576 23.06 -11.39 -2.36
CA LEU A 576 23.28 -11.78 -3.75
C LEU A 576 22.37 -10.98 -4.69
N TYR A 577 22.98 -10.11 -5.49
CA TYR A 577 22.26 -9.26 -6.45
C TYR A 577 22.04 -9.99 -7.78
N LEU A 578 20.79 -10.36 -8.07
CA LEU A 578 20.42 -11.08 -9.29
C LEU A 578 20.05 -10.11 -10.41
N SER A 579 20.54 -10.34 -11.63
CA SER A 579 20.09 -9.62 -12.84
C SER A 579 18.98 -10.34 -13.62
N GLN A 580 18.79 -11.63 -13.36
CA GLN A 580 17.81 -12.48 -14.02
C GLN A 580 16.95 -13.22 -13.00
N THR A 581 15.76 -13.61 -13.42
CA THR A 581 14.84 -14.39 -12.58
C THR A 581 15.37 -15.80 -12.36
N VAL A 582 15.25 -16.27 -11.12
CA VAL A 582 15.63 -17.62 -10.72
C VAL A 582 14.40 -18.36 -10.18
N GLN A 583 14.16 -19.58 -10.67
CA GLN A 583 13.19 -20.50 -10.07
C GLN A 583 13.88 -21.31 -8.98
N THR A 584 13.37 -21.26 -7.76
CA THR A 584 13.81 -22.10 -6.65
C THR A 584 12.87 -23.28 -6.44
N THR A 585 13.24 -24.20 -5.55
CA THR A 585 12.38 -25.30 -5.10
C THR A 585 11.33 -24.87 -4.06
N GLY A 586 11.36 -23.60 -3.64
CA GLY A 586 10.51 -23.04 -2.60
C GLY A 586 11.23 -21.95 -1.80
N ILE A 587 10.49 -21.02 -1.22
CA ILE A 587 11.01 -19.96 -0.37
C ILE A 587 10.26 -20.03 0.96
N LYS A 588 10.99 -20.25 2.06
CA LYS A 588 10.40 -20.41 3.40
C LYS A 588 10.13 -19.08 4.09
N ALA A 589 11.11 -18.18 4.01
CA ALA A 589 11.06 -16.87 4.63
C ALA A 589 11.66 -15.80 3.72
N ALA A 590 11.15 -14.58 3.83
CA ALA A 590 11.60 -13.41 3.11
C ALA A 590 11.70 -12.20 4.05
N LEU A 591 12.72 -11.38 3.85
CA LEU A 591 12.83 -10.07 4.50
C LEU A 591 12.31 -8.97 3.58
N LEU A 592 11.67 -7.96 4.16
CA LEU A 592 11.34 -6.70 3.51
C LEU A 592 11.95 -5.57 4.33
N THR A 593 12.77 -4.73 3.73
CA THR A 593 13.32 -3.54 4.38
C THR A 593 12.85 -2.27 3.68
N SER A 594 12.57 -1.22 4.45
CA SER A 594 12.12 0.07 3.93
C SER A 594 12.71 1.22 4.74
N PHE A 595 13.23 2.25 4.05
CA PHE A 595 13.88 3.39 4.69
C PHE A 595 13.24 4.69 4.22
N GLY A 596 12.54 5.38 5.11
CA GLY A 596 11.90 6.67 4.88
C GLY A 596 12.70 7.84 5.46
N PHE A 597 12.51 9.01 4.85
CA PHE A 597 13.01 10.28 5.40
C PHE A 597 12.50 10.49 6.82
N GLY A 598 13.29 11.17 7.65
CA GLY A 598 12.96 11.37 9.06
C GLY A 598 13.32 10.18 9.95
N GLN A 599 14.28 9.36 9.51
CA GLN A 599 14.72 8.16 10.23
C GLN A 599 13.58 7.18 10.47
N VAL A 600 12.80 6.87 9.42
CA VAL A 600 11.75 5.85 9.52
C VAL A 600 12.24 4.57 8.86
N GLY A 601 12.98 3.75 9.62
CA GLY A 601 13.33 2.40 9.21
C GLY A 601 12.18 1.43 9.51
N GLY A 602 11.89 0.52 8.58
CA GLY A 602 10.92 -0.54 8.77
C GLY A 602 11.42 -1.88 8.22
N GLU A 603 11.12 -2.97 8.93
CA GLU A 603 11.47 -4.32 8.53
C GLU A 603 10.32 -5.30 8.79
N LEU A 604 10.03 -6.17 7.81
CA LEU A 604 9.11 -7.30 7.95
C LEU A 604 9.83 -8.62 7.70
N LEU A 605 9.50 -9.63 8.51
CA LEU A 605 9.78 -11.04 8.21
C LEU A 605 8.49 -11.71 7.77
N VAL A 606 8.46 -12.19 6.52
CA VAL A 606 7.30 -12.85 5.93
C VAL A 606 7.62 -14.32 5.68
N LEU A 607 6.78 -15.22 6.18
CA LEU A 607 6.93 -16.67 6.02
C LEU A 607 5.91 -17.25 5.03
N HIS A 608 6.26 -18.39 4.44
CA HIS A 608 5.35 -19.18 3.61
C HIS A 608 4.10 -19.60 4.41
N PRO A 609 2.88 -19.52 3.83
CA PRO A 609 1.64 -19.82 4.55
C PRO A 609 1.51 -21.27 5.02
N ASP A 610 2.18 -22.23 4.37
CA ASP A 610 2.12 -23.65 4.76
C ASP A 610 2.56 -23.89 6.20
N TYR A 611 3.41 -23.03 6.78
CA TYR A 611 3.83 -23.15 8.18
C TYR A 611 2.64 -23.07 9.14
N VAL A 612 1.67 -22.18 8.92
CA VAL A 612 0.47 -22.10 9.77
C VAL A 612 -0.50 -23.24 9.47
N LEU A 613 -0.68 -23.59 8.19
CA LEU A 613 -1.59 -24.67 7.80
C LEU A 613 -1.12 -26.04 8.32
N ALA A 614 0.18 -26.26 8.39
CA ALA A 614 0.79 -27.49 8.93
C ALA A 614 0.57 -27.67 10.44
N THR A 615 0.14 -26.62 11.16
CA THR A 615 -0.22 -26.72 12.59
C THR A 615 -1.64 -27.22 12.83
N LEU A 616 -2.47 -27.28 11.79
CA LEU A 616 -3.87 -27.64 11.89
C LEU A 616 -4.06 -29.16 11.96
N GLU A 617 -5.06 -29.58 12.73
CA GLU A 617 -5.58 -30.94 12.61
C GLU A 617 -6.17 -31.16 11.21
N ARG A 618 -6.09 -32.40 10.74
CA ARG A 618 -6.53 -32.76 9.39
C ARG A 618 -8.00 -32.40 9.11
N SER A 619 -8.89 -32.60 10.09
CA SER A 619 -10.31 -32.23 9.99
C SER A 619 -10.52 -30.73 9.77
N ILE A 620 -9.81 -29.91 10.54
CA ILE A 620 -9.86 -28.43 10.45
C ILE A 620 -9.30 -27.98 9.10
N LEU A 621 -8.19 -28.57 8.65
CA LEU A 621 -7.59 -28.26 7.36
C LEU A 621 -8.53 -28.62 6.19
N GLU A 622 -9.21 -29.77 6.27
CA GLU A 622 -10.20 -30.19 5.26
C GLU A 622 -11.41 -29.23 5.23
N GLU A 623 -11.89 -28.78 6.39
CA GLU A 623 -12.95 -27.77 6.47
C GLU A 623 -12.51 -26.41 5.89
N TYR A 624 -11.31 -25.95 6.26
CA TYR A 624 -10.70 -24.73 5.73
C TYR A 624 -10.61 -24.79 4.21
N ASN A 625 -10.07 -25.88 3.66
CA ASN A 625 -9.91 -26.05 2.21
C ASN A 625 -11.27 -26.03 1.47
N LYS A 626 -12.32 -26.62 2.07
CA LYS A 626 -13.67 -26.56 1.50
C LYS A 626 -14.20 -25.12 1.43
N LYS A 627 -14.03 -24.32 2.49
CA LYS A 627 -14.43 -22.91 2.51
C LYS A 627 -13.59 -22.07 1.53
N LEU A 628 -12.27 -22.31 1.51
CA LEU A 628 -11.32 -21.63 0.64
C LEU A 628 -11.67 -21.82 -0.84
N GLU A 629 -12.01 -23.05 -1.26
CA GLU A 629 -12.35 -23.33 -2.65
C GLU A 629 -13.63 -22.60 -3.09
N ALA A 630 -14.64 -22.55 -2.21
CA ALA A 630 -15.86 -21.79 -2.45
C ALA A 630 -15.56 -20.29 -2.60
N ARG A 631 -14.69 -19.72 -1.75
CA ARG A 631 -14.29 -18.31 -1.84
C ARG A 631 -13.49 -18.01 -3.11
N ARG A 632 -12.52 -18.86 -3.47
CA ARG A 632 -11.74 -18.71 -4.72
C ARG A 632 -12.63 -18.68 -5.94
N SER A 633 -13.62 -19.57 -5.99
CA SER A 633 -14.61 -19.61 -7.05
C SER A 633 -15.42 -18.32 -7.13
N LYS A 634 -15.86 -17.77 -6.00
CA LYS A 634 -16.56 -16.48 -5.93
C LYS A 634 -15.69 -15.31 -6.41
N SER A 635 -14.43 -15.22 -5.95
CA SER A 635 -13.51 -14.16 -6.36
C SER A 635 -13.17 -14.23 -7.85
N PHE A 636 -12.95 -15.44 -8.38
CA PHE A 636 -12.75 -15.62 -9.81
C PHE A 636 -13.98 -15.15 -10.58
N ARG A 637 -15.18 -15.57 -10.15
CA ARG A 637 -16.44 -15.15 -10.79
C ARG A 637 -16.62 -13.63 -10.75
N TYR A 638 -16.33 -12.99 -9.63
CA TYR A 638 -16.40 -11.54 -9.45
C TYR A 638 -15.59 -10.78 -10.50
N TRP A 639 -14.34 -11.20 -10.72
CA TRP A 639 -13.48 -10.57 -11.73
C TRP A 639 -13.98 -10.82 -13.16
N GLN A 640 -14.42 -12.05 -13.45
CA GLN A 640 -14.98 -12.36 -14.76
C GLN A 640 -16.28 -11.57 -15.02
N ASP A 641 -17.15 -11.44 -14.03
CA ASP A 641 -18.37 -10.62 -14.11
C ASP A 641 -18.06 -9.14 -14.33
N THR A 642 -17.02 -8.63 -13.68
CA THR A 642 -16.50 -7.26 -13.90
C THR A 642 -16.08 -7.07 -15.36
N LEU A 643 -15.23 -7.96 -15.88
CA LEU A 643 -14.73 -7.88 -17.25
C LEU A 643 -15.85 -7.99 -18.31
N MET A 644 -16.96 -8.65 -17.97
CA MET A 644 -18.14 -8.80 -18.83
C MET A 644 -19.21 -7.71 -18.62
N ASP A 645 -18.91 -6.65 -17.87
CA ASP A 645 -19.83 -5.57 -17.53
C ASP A 645 -21.14 -6.04 -16.84
N LYS A 646 -21.08 -7.14 -16.06
CA LYS A 646 -22.23 -7.65 -15.31
C LYS A 646 -22.45 -6.91 -13.99
N HIS A 647 -21.36 -6.45 -13.38
CA HIS A 647 -21.37 -5.52 -12.25
C HIS A 647 -20.07 -4.72 -12.25
N PRO A 648 -20.02 -3.52 -11.66
CA PRO A 648 -18.78 -2.77 -11.51
C PRO A 648 -17.77 -3.49 -10.61
N PHE A 649 -16.47 -3.21 -10.78
CA PHE A 649 -15.43 -3.77 -9.91
C PHE A 649 -15.54 -3.24 -8.49
N VAL A 650 -15.69 -1.92 -8.33
CA VAL A 650 -15.92 -1.23 -7.07
C VAL A 650 -17.42 -1.04 -6.93
N GLN A 651 -18.01 -1.69 -5.94
CA GLN A 651 -19.44 -1.59 -5.63
C GLN A 651 -19.61 -0.74 -4.37
N VAL A 652 -19.87 0.55 -4.56
CA VAL A 652 -20.11 1.50 -3.47
C VAL A 652 -21.39 1.13 -2.71
N LYS A 653 -21.32 1.16 -1.39
CA LYS A 653 -22.46 0.97 -0.48
C LYS A 653 -23.19 2.30 -0.28
N HIS A 654 -24.52 2.24 -0.29
CA HIS A 654 -25.37 3.44 -0.11
C HIS A 654 -26.01 3.55 1.28
N SER A 655 -25.88 2.51 2.10
CA SER A 655 -26.39 2.50 3.48
C SER A 655 -25.55 1.56 4.36
N PRO A 656 -25.37 1.87 5.65
CA PRO A 656 -24.80 0.94 6.63
C PRO A 656 -25.57 -0.40 6.67
N PRO A 657 -24.97 -1.47 7.21
CA PRO A 657 -25.64 -2.78 7.36
C PRO A 657 -26.73 -2.79 8.44
N PHE A 658 -26.94 -1.69 9.17
CA PHE A 658 -27.97 -1.54 10.19
C PHE A 658 -28.83 -0.30 9.91
N THR A 659 -30.05 -0.30 10.44
CA THR A 659 -30.94 0.87 10.41
C THR A 659 -30.56 1.89 11.48
N PRO A 660 -31.01 3.16 11.38
CA PRO A 660 -30.77 4.16 12.44
C PRO A 660 -31.26 3.72 13.82
N ASP A 661 -32.37 2.98 13.91
CA ASP A 661 -32.91 2.48 15.18
C ASP A 661 -32.06 1.33 15.77
N GLN A 662 -31.37 0.58 14.92
CA GLN A 662 -30.48 -0.51 15.34
C GLN A 662 -29.06 -0.03 15.70
N GLU A 663 -28.62 1.13 15.21
CA GLU A 663 -27.24 1.59 15.27
C GLU A 663 -26.61 1.45 16.66
N GLN A 664 -27.25 2.02 17.69
CA GLN A 664 -26.72 1.95 19.05
C GLN A 664 -26.70 0.51 19.60
N SER A 665 -27.74 -0.27 19.31
CA SER A 665 -27.82 -1.67 19.78
C SER A 665 -26.73 -2.53 19.15
N VAL A 666 -26.46 -2.34 17.85
CA VAL A 666 -25.39 -3.04 17.13
C VAL A 666 -24.04 -2.64 17.68
N TYR A 667 -23.78 -1.36 17.96
CA TYR A 667 -22.49 -0.94 18.52
C TYR A 667 -22.24 -1.44 19.94
N LEU A 668 -23.29 -1.58 20.76
CA LEU A 668 -23.17 -1.96 22.17
C LEU A 668 -23.17 -3.48 22.40
N ASP A 669 -23.72 -4.26 21.48
CA ASP A 669 -23.74 -5.73 21.58
C ASP A 669 -22.55 -6.37 20.83
N PRO A 670 -21.49 -6.82 21.52
CA PRO A 670 -20.33 -7.44 20.88
C PRO A 670 -20.66 -8.77 20.15
N LEU A 671 -21.83 -9.35 20.40
CA LEU A 671 -22.31 -10.57 19.76
C LEU A 671 -23.22 -10.31 18.55
N ALA A 672 -23.58 -9.06 18.27
CA ALA A 672 -24.36 -8.70 17.09
C ALA A 672 -23.63 -9.15 15.82
N ARG A 673 -24.34 -9.86 14.92
CA ARG A 673 -23.81 -10.32 13.63
C ARG A 673 -24.83 -10.03 12.54
N ALA A 674 -24.34 -9.65 11.36
CA ALA A 674 -25.19 -9.51 10.18
C ALA A 674 -25.61 -10.88 9.62
N HIS A 675 -26.69 -10.89 8.85
CA HIS A 675 -27.21 -12.04 8.15
C HIS A 675 -27.41 -11.69 6.68
N PHE A 676 -27.27 -12.68 5.79
CA PHE A 676 -27.60 -12.47 4.39
C PHE A 676 -29.13 -12.48 4.20
N ASP A 677 -29.69 -11.36 3.78
CA ASP A 677 -31.10 -11.27 3.39
C ASP A 677 -31.27 -11.65 1.92
N SER A 678 -31.91 -12.78 1.67
CA SER A 678 -32.14 -13.29 0.32
C SER A 678 -33.08 -12.42 -0.54
N ALA A 679 -33.92 -11.57 0.07
CA ALA A 679 -34.86 -10.71 -0.65
C ALA A 679 -34.15 -9.47 -1.21
N THR A 680 -33.34 -8.81 -0.39
CA THR A 680 -32.55 -7.62 -0.78
C THR A 680 -31.20 -7.98 -1.40
N LYS A 681 -30.71 -9.21 -1.18
CA LYS A 681 -29.36 -9.70 -1.55
C LYS A 681 -28.23 -8.93 -0.85
N GLU A 682 -28.47 -8.48 0.37
CA GLU A 682 -27.53 -7.70 1.16
C GLU A 682 -27.32 -8.32 2.55
N TYR A 683 -26.21 -7.98 3.19
CA TYR A 683 -25.96 -8.31 4.59
C TYR A 683 -26.54 -7.22 5.50
N ARG A 684 -27.42 -7.61 6.43
CA ARG A 684 -28.13 -6.72 7.35
C ARG A 684 -28.12 -7.27 8.78
N PHE A 685 -28.12 -6.38 9.78
CA PHE A 685 -28.27 -6.73 11.21
C PHE A 685 -29.74 -6.89 11.62
#